data_AF-A0A3P6UFU5-F1
#
_entry.id   AF-A0A3P6UFU5-F1
#
_cell.length_a   1.000
_cell.length_b   1.000
_cell.length_c   1.000
_cell.angle_alpha   90.00
_cell.angle_beta   90.00
_cell.angle_gamma   90.00
#
_symmetry.space_group_name_H-M   'P 1'
#
loop_
_entity.id
_entity.type
_entity.pdbx_description
1 polymer ?
#
loop_
_entity_poly.entity_id
_entity_poly.type
_entity_poly.pdbx_seq_one_letter_code
_entity_poly.pdbx_strand_id
1 'polypeptide(L)'
;MRQRSIRKGAPKPAPSTVCYCVGRREVGTLELYCAVCRKWFHGRCLKDLTDFYGLPFMVCYVFNCADCSPTKKETWTPKQANFAHMCVTVLANLTYNARTKRANTENESNDSDQELIFLNLENEIIPYFNAQWENLTSMSRRVKNTWHQTLQKSLTKEIELFESSDDGQMFALRERDLSSIGPGHEALKQIGRSKPAVSNSTRDLSKENFDRSDDLGDGPKTRGSSKRRNVDPPNAFKKAKLTADYASTRIIGIPAPIDFPFNREGYRYYLVEKDLTVPNRDIFELDESTYNKPIPAHIYRVVVHPVVTLSPNDRAYQLKLSEDRLSVSGFEGYSVARATHPVSHGTWYFEVVFTAQPPGSHIRIGWSQALAPIQACVGYTQLSYAWRSHKGTVFHQAKGRHYANGGFKEGDVLGCLISLPPCPADKEYDLNSTGNLPSSSTYLPPSYKNLPLINFKHNYFYEEKDDISTALKNLMPAPGSWIEFYRNGKSCGIAFTDIYAGFYYPAVSLFQGATVRCNFGPSFRYPVPPVARGMCERVAELYIEQTLADILYLAENEDELAEEAAKCANNTLKMDDNCESDIHIAEMSVLKKSSPMPVDSTIIEGYDFNRGIDYDALLDSYMSTGFQASHLAQAVQQINAMLTAREEQFEGDHTLPYPEGKQKKACTIFLGYTSNLVTSGVRENIRYLVEHDLVDCIVTSAGGVEEDLIKCLAPSYLGDTVVNINVDDDFRAGNIIIPNDNYCQFEDWLMPILDKCELEQKNDKFSWTPSKLIDRLGAEINDKRSICYWAHRNRIPIFSPALTDGSLGDMLYFHSCRSGGIKLDIVEDLRHINTMAVRSNRTGVILLGGGVMKHHINNANLMRNGSDYTVYVNTGQEFDGSDSGAHPDEAISWGKIKSECKAVKIYADATLVFPLLVAKTFARHIQKKQLKL
;
A
#
# COMPACT_ATOMS: atom_id res chain seq x y z
N MET A 1 -11.94 -26.43 -65.36
CA MET A 1 -10.66 -27.04 -65.75
C MET A 1 -9.56 -26.58 -64.80
N ARG A 2 -8.68 -27.51 -64.41
CA ARG A 2 -7.45 -27.40 -63.60
C ARG A 2 -7.60 -27.46 -62.07
N GLN A 3 -7.65 -28.71 -61.61
CA GLN A 3 -7.22 -29.21 -60.31
C GLN A 3 -5.82 -28.70 -59.92
N ARG A 4 -5.65 -28.35 -58.64
CA ARG A 4 -4.37 -28.44 -57.93
C ARG A 4 -4.57 -29.33 -56.70
N SER A 5 -3.77 -30.38 -56.61
CA SER A 5 -3.94 -31.50 -55.68
C SER A 5 -3.60 -31.13 -54.24
N ILE A 6 -4.44 -31.60 -53.33
CA ILE A 6 -4.18 -31.64 -51.88
C ILE A 6 -3.46 -32.96 -51.60
N ARG A 7 -2.15 -32.90 -51.29
CA ARG A 7 -1.46 -34.01 -50.64
C ARG A 7 -1.82 -34.01 -49.17
N LYS A 8 -2.62 -34.99 -48.74
CA LYS A 8 -2.75 -35.39 -47.33
C LYS A 8 -1.38 -35.88 -46.84
N GLY A 9 -0.73 -35.12 -45.96
CA GLY A 9 0.40 -35.61 -45.17
C GLY A 9 -0.13 -36.38 -43.97
N ALA A 10 0.30 -37.64 -43.81
CA ALA A 10 0.12 -38.41 -42.59
C ALA A 10 0.68 -37.63 -41.37
N PRO A 11 0.14 -37.85 -40.14
CA PRO A 11 0.68 -37.22 -38.94
C PRO A 11 2.15 -37.61 -38.78
N LYS A 12 3.05 -36.63 -38.76
CA LYS A 12 4.46 -36.88 -38.43
C LYS A 12 4.54 -37.40 -36.98
N PRO A 13 5.33 -38.45 -36.71
CA PRO A 13 5.59 -38.88 -35.34
C PRO A 13 6.23 -37.72 -34.56
N ALA A 14 5.82 -37.56 -33.30
CA ALA A 14 6.39 -36.56 -32.41
C ALA A 14 7.93 -36.71 -32.40
N PRO A 15 8.70 -35.62 -32.57
CA PRO A 15 10.16 -35.73 -32.57
C PRO A 15 10.61 -36.24 -31.20
N SER A 16 11.31 -37.37 -31.18
CA SER A 16 11.81 -38.06 -29.99
C SER A 16 12.96 -37.32 -29.27
N THR A 17 13.17 -36.05 -29.61
CA THR A 17 14.32 -35.26 -29.19
C THR A 17 13.85 -34.03 -28.44
N VAL A 18 14.35 -33.93 -27.22
CA VAL A 18 13.95 -32.97 -26.20
C VAL A 18 15.19 -32.11 -25.94
N CYS A 19 15.03 -30.78 -25.94
CA CYS A 19 16.10 -29.80 -25.72
C CYS A 19 17.07 -29.53 -26.90
N TYR A 20 17.87 -28.45 -26.78
CA TYR A 20 18.92 -28.06 -27.72
C TYR A 20 19.99 -29.14 -27.94
N CYS A 21 20.23 -29.98 -26.93
CA CYS A 21 21.19 -31.08 -27.00
C CYS A 21 20.63 -32.32 -27.70
N VAL A 22 19.36 -32.30 -28.14
CA VAL A 22 18.72 -33.43 -28.85
C VAL A 22 18.61 -34.70 -27.97
N GLY A 23 18.71 -34.54 -26.64
CA GLY A 23 18.66 -35.61 -25.65
C GLY A 23 17.25 -36.12 -25.34
N ARG A 24 17.15 -37.12 -24.45
CA ARG A 24 15.87 -37.58 -23.88
C ARG A 24 15.51 -36.73 -22.65
N ARG A 25 14.24 -36.78 -22.26
CA ARG A 25 13.77 -36.13 -21.03
C ARG A 25 14.42 -36.74 -19.79
N GLU A 26 14.83 -35.91 -18.84
CA GLU A 26 15.44 -36.28 -17.56
C GLU A 26 14.46 -35.95 -16.42
N VAL A 27 13.41 -36.77 -16.28
CA VAL A 27 12.34 -36.58 -15.29
C VAL A 27 12.93 -36.56 -13.88
N GLY A 28 12.59 -35.54 -13.10
CA GLY A 28 13.12 -35.31 -11.76
C GLY A 28 14.31 -34.34 -11.69
N THR A 29 14.84 -33.93 -12.84
CA THR A 29 15.78 -32.81 -12.94
C THR A 29 15.06 -31.53 -13.39
N LEU A 30 15.75 -30.39 -13.34
CA LEU A 30 15.17 -29.13 -13.77
C LEU A 30 14.95 -29.13 -15.29
N GLU A 31 13.69 -29.07 -15.70
CA GLU A 31 13.29 -29.01 -17.11
C GLU A 31 12.21 -27.95 -17.33
N LEU A 32 12.33 -27.17 -18.40
CA LEU A 32 11.38 -26.12 -18.77
C LEU A 32 10.64 -26.44 -20.06
N TYR A 33 9.33 -26.22 -20.07
CA TYR A 33 8.47 -26.44 -21.23
C TYR A 33 8.25 -25.15 -22.02
N CYS A 34 8.67 -25.14 -23.28
CA CYS A 34 8.53 -23.96 -24.14
C CYS A 34 7.08 -23.78 -24.61
N ALA A 35 6.50 -22.61 -24.36
CA ALA A 35 5.11 -22.29 -24.68
C ALA A 35 4.81 -22.26 -26.19
N VAL A 36 5.82 -22.03 -27.02
CA VAL A 36 5.68 -21.90 -28.47
C VAL A 36 5.92 -23.23 -29.19
N CYS A 37 7.13 -23.80 -29.07
CA CYS A 37 7.46 -25.04 -29.79
C CYS A 37 7.01 -26.31 -29.08
N ARG A 38 6.45 -26.21 -27.86
CA ARG A 38 5.93 -27.35 -27.09
C ARG A 38 6.95 -28.46 -26.81
N LYS A 39 8.22 -28.09 -26.68
CA LYS A 39 9.33 -28.98 -26.34
C LYS A 39 9.83 -28.70 -24.92
N TRP A 40 10.31 -29.74 -24.25
CA TRP A 40 11.02 -29.62 -22.99
C TRP A 40 12.50 -29.29 -23.22
N PHE A 41 13.09 -28.54 -22.30
CA PHE A 41 14.49 -28.10 -22.32
C PHE A 41 15.12 -28.36 -20.95
N HIS A 42 16.27 -29.05 -20.91
CA HIS A 42 17.02 -29.28 -19.67
C HIS A 42 17.61 -27.98 -19.14
N GLY A 43 17.59 -27.79 -17.82
CA GLY A 43 18.19 -26.63 -17.16
C GLY A 43 19.68 -26.46 -17.50
N ARG A 44 20.45 -27.56 -17.55
CA ARG A 44 21.88 -27.54 -17.93
C ARG A 44 22.16 -27.10 -19.36
N CYS A 45 21.15 -27.09 -20.22
CA CYS A 45 21.27 -26.73 -21.63
C CYS A 45 20.80 -25.29 -21.91
N LEU A 46 20.28 -24.59 -20.90
CA LEU A 46 19.91 -23.18 -20.99
C LEU A 46 21.19 -22.33 -20.96
N LYS A 47 21.28 -21.37 -21.90
CA LYS A 47 22.49 -20.55 -22.10
C LYS A 47 22.35 -19.14 -21.54
N ASP A 48 21.14 -18.59 -21.58
CA ASP A 48 20.87 -17.22 -21.10
C ASP A 48 20.27 -17.23 -19.68
N LEU A 49 19.87 -18.39 -19.18
CA LEU A 49 19.29 -18.60 -17.84
C LEU A 49 20.21 -19.46 -16.94
N THR A 50 21.52 -19.17 -16.92
CA THR A 50 22.52 -19.97 -16.19
C THR A 50 22.39 -19.89 -14.67
N ASP A 51 21.87 -18.77 -14.15
CA ASP A 51 21.68 -18.54 -12.70
C ASP A 51 20.26 -18.88 -12.23
N PHE A 52 19.49 -19.63 -13.03
CA PHE A 52 18.10 -19.94 -12.71
C PHE A 52 17.98 -21.08 -11.68
N TYR A 53 17.44 -20.76 -10.50
CA TYR A 53 17.12 -21.69 -9.42
C TYR A 53 15.63 -22.05 -9.44
N GLY A 54 15.27 -23.13 -10.14
CA GLY A 54 13.90 -23.64 -10.21
C GLY A 54 13.76 -25.06 -9.65
N LEU A 55 12.53 -25.47 -9.35
CA LEU A 55 12.22 -26.85 -8.96
C LEU A 55 11.89 -27.71 -10.20
N PRO A 56 12.14 -29.03 -10.14
CA PRO A 56 11.50 -29.98 -11.04
C PRO A 56 9.96 -29.89 -10.94
N PHE A 57 9.24 -30.29 -11.99
CA PHE A 57 7.76 -30.33 -12.00
C PHE A 57 7.04 -28.99 -11.71
N MET A 58 7.71 -27.85 -11.94
CA MET A 58 7.02 -26.56 -11.88
C MET A 58 5.93 -26.46 -12.95
N VAL A 59 4.80 -25.86 -12.58
CA VAL A 59 3.61 -25.77 -13.46
C VAL A 59 3.18 -24.34 -13.78
N CYS A 60 3.63 -23.35 -13.02
CA CYS A 60 3.22 -21.95 -13.15
C CYS A 60 4.33 -21.04 -13.69
N TYR A 61 4.64 -21.16 -14.98
CA TYR A 61 5.55 -20.25 -15.67
C TYR A 61 5.24 -20.15 -17.18
N VAL A 62 5.86 -19.18 -17.84
CA VAL A 62 5.97 -19.11 -19.30
C VAL A 62 7.44 -19.10 -19.66
N PHE A 63 7.85 -20.05 -20.48
CA PHE A 63 9.21 -20.14 -21.00
C PHE A 63 9.19 -20.12 -22.53
N ASN A 64 10.08 -19.33 -23.13
CA ASN A 64 10.35 -19.37 -24.56
C ASN A 64 11.83 -19.68 -24.77
N CYS A 65 12.13 -20.72 -25.56
CA CYS A 65 13.49 -21.02 -25.97
C CYS A 65 14.04 -19.95 -26.92
N ALA A 66 15.36 -19.89 -27.07
CA ALA A 66 16.05 -18.92 -27.93
C ALA A 66 15.52 -18.92 -29.38
N ASP A 67 15.14 -20.08 -29.91
CA ASP A 67 14.61 -20.19 -31.28
C ASP A 67 13.21 -19.59 -31.43
N CYS A 68 12.39 -19.66 -30.38
CA CYS A 68 11.01 -19.20 -30.38
C CYS A 68 10.83 -17.77 -29.86
N SER A 69 11.86 -17.23 -29.19
CA SER A 69 11.85 -15.86 -28.69
C SER A 69 12.12 -14.87 -29.82
N PRO A 70 11.35 -13.75 -29.92
CA PRO A 70 11.57 -12.70 -30.92
C PRO A 70 12.97 -12.07 -30.84
N THR A 71 13.60 -12.10 -29.67
CA THR A 71 14.91 -11.48 -29.40
C THR A 71 16.08 -12.46 -29.53
N LYS A 72 15.82 -13.72 -29.93
CA LYS A 72 16.81 -14.81 -29.98
C LYS A 72 17.49 -15.14 -28.64
N LYS A 73 16.91 -14.68 -27.53
CA LYS A 73 17.34 -14.99 -26.16
C LYS A 73 16.27 -15.75 -25.42
N GLU A 74 16.67 -16.65 -24.52
CA GLU A 74 15.73 -17.38 -23.67
C GLU A 74 14.99 -16.42 -22.74
N THR A 75 13.67 -16.56 -22.64
CA THR A 75 12.86 -15.74 -21.75
C THR A 75 12.06 -16.63 -20.83
N TRP A 76 12.13 -16.34 -19.52
CA TRP A 76 11.33 -17.00 -18.52
C TRP A 76 10.54 -15.96 -17.72
N THR A 77 9.28 -16.26 -17.43
CA THR A 77 8.41 -15.39 -16.63
C THR A 77 7.56 -16.25 -15.70
N PRO A 78 7.61 -16.01 -14.38
CA PRO A 78 6.78 -16.76 -13.44
C PRO A 78 5.31 -16.37 -13.62
N LYS A 79 4.41 -17.33 -13.45
CA LYS A 79 2.97 -17.08 -13.30
C LYS A 79 2.58 -17.24 -11.83
N GLN A 80 1.57 -16.50 -11.40
CA GLN A 80 1.09 -16.61 -10.03
C GLN A 80 0.49 -18.01 -9.80
N ALA A 81 1.09 -18.78 -8.89
CA ALA A 81 0.58 -20.07 -8.46
C ALA A 81 -0.45 -19.90 -7.32
N ASN A 82 -1.54 -20.67 -7.36
CA ASN A 82 -2.43 -20.86 -6.21
C ASN A 82 -1.99 -22.10 -5.40
N PHE A 83 -2.61 -22.34 -4.24
CA PHE A 83 -2.22 -23.47 -3.38
C PHE A 83 -2.34 -24.84 -4.06
N ALA A 84 -3.34 -25.06 -4.93
CA ALA A 84 -3.47 -26.31 -5.69
C ALA A 84 -2.29 -26.51 -6.65
N HIS A 85 -1.87 -25.47 -7.39
CA HIS A 85 -0.69 -25.53 -8.25
C HIS A 85 0.60 -25.81 -7.46
N MET A 86 0.75 -25.17 -6.30
CA MET A 86 1.89 -25.42 -5.42
C MET A 86 1.88 -26.86 -4.89
N CYS A 87 0.71 -27.38 -4.49
CA CYS A 87 0.56 -28.77 -4.04
C CYS A 87 0.94 -29.78 -5.13
N VAL A 88 0.59 -29.54 -6.40
CA VAL A 88 0.99 -30.43 -7.50
C VAL A 88 2.51 -30.45 -7.67
N THR A 89 3.17 -29.28 -7.67
CA THR A 89 4.65 -29.23 -7.76
C THR A 89 5.30 -29.90 -6.55
N VAL A 90 4.79 -29.68 -5.32
CA VAL A 90 5.35 -30.29 -4.10
C VAL A 90 5.15 -31.80 -4.06
N LEU A 91 3.93 -32.28 -4.28
CA LEU A 91 3.64 -33.71 -4.26
C LEU A 91 4.36 -34.43 -5.40
N ALA A 92 4.46 -33.87 -6.61
CA ALA A 92 5.23 -34.47 -7.70
C ALA A 92 6.72 -34.66 -7.34
N ASN A 93 7.34 -33.66 -6.70
CA ASN A 93 8.72 -33.75 -6.23
C ASN A 93 8.88 -34.77 -5.08
N LEU A 94 7.98 -34.76 -4.10
CA LEU A 94 8.04 -35.69 -2.97
C LEU A 94 7.75 -37.14 -3.41
N THR A 95 6.79 -37.36 -4.29
CA THR A 95 6.50 -38.68 -4.90
C THR A 95 7.70 -39.19 -5.69
N TYR A 96 8.35 -38.34 -6.50
CA TYR A 96 9.58 -38.72 -7.21
C TYR A 96 10.72 -39.10 -6.24
N ASN A 97 10.91 -38.31 -5.18
CA ASN A 97 11.93 -38.58 -4.15
C ASN A 97 11.63 -39.88 -3.37
N ALA A 98 10.36 -40.18 -3.12
CA ALA A 98 9.95 -41.42 -2.45
C ALA A 98 10.16 -42.64 -3.37
N ARG A 99 9.82 -42.54 -4.66
CA ARG A 99 10.06 -43.60 -5.65
C ARG A 99 11.54 -43.90 -5.83
N THR A 100 12.38 -42.87 -5.95
CA THR A 100 13.84 -43.01 -6.08
C THR A 100 14.49 -43.59 -4.82
N LYS A 101 14.01 -43.25 -3.61
CA LYS A 101 14.46 -43.88 -2.37
C LYS A 101 14.11 -45.36 -2.30
N ARG A 102 12.87 -45.76 -2.66
CA ARG A 102 12.43 -47.16 -2.69
C ARG A 102 13.20 -47.99 -3.72
N ALA A 103 13.42 -47.45 -4.92
CA ALA A 103 14.21 -48.10 -5.96
C ALA A 103 15.69 -48.37 -5.57
N ASN A 104 16.23 -47.60 -4.62
CA ASN A 104 17.58 -47.82 -4.10
C ASN A 104 17.65 -48.81 -2.93
N THR A 105 16.51 -49.25 -2.37
CA THR A 105 16.44 -50.14 -1.18
C THR A 105 15.92 -51.55 -1.47
N GLU A 106 15.13 -51.76 -2.53
CA GLU A 106 14.57 -53.07 -2.88
C GLU A 106 14.82 -53.41 -4.36
N ASN A 107 15.41 -54.58 -4.60
CA ASN A 107 15.80 -55.07 -5.93
C ASN A 107 14.63 -55.83 -6.58
N GLU A 108 13.45 -55.22 -6.66
CA GLU A 108 12.22 -55.84 -7.18
C GLU A 108 11.61 -55.08 -8.38
N SER A 109 10.85 -55.85 -9.16
CA SER A 109 10.32 -55.59 -10.50
C SER A 109 9.58 -54.26 -10.73
N ASN A 110 9.62 -53.80 -12.00
CA ASN A 110 9.01 -52.59 -12.60
C ASN A 110 7.49 -52.37 -12.41
N ASP A 111 6.80 -53.11 -11.54
CA ASP A 111 5.34 -53.00 -11.33
C ASP A 111 4.96 -52.06 -10.16
N SER A 112 5.95 -51.55 -9.41
CA SER A 112 5.75 -50.63 -8.27
C SER A 112 5.51 -49.16 -8.65
N ASP A 113 5.63 -48.80 -9.94
CA ASP A 113 5.51 -47.41 -10.43
C ASP A 113 4.05 -46.92 -10.54
N GLN A 114 3.08 -47.78 -10.24
CA GLN A 114 1.64 -47.49 -10.37
C GLN A 114 0.90 -47.26 -9.04
N GLU A 115 1.56 -47.46 -7.89
CA GLU A 115 0.94 -47.26 -6.58
C GLU A 115 1.00 -45.77 -6.16
N LEU A 116 -0.09 -45.29 -5.57
CA LEU A 116 -0.19 -43.93 -5.03
C LEU A 116 0.64 -43.83 -3.75
N ILE A 117 1.57 -42.87 -3.71
CA ILE A 117 2.38 -42.61 -2.52
C ILE A 117 1.68 -41.56 -1.68
N PHE A 118 1.14 -41.97 -0.53
CA PHE A 118 0.56 -41.09 0.46
C PHE A 118 1.66 -40.45 1.31
N LEU A 119 1.62 -39.12 1.42
CA LEU A 119 2.59 -38.30 2.14
C LEU A 119 1.89 -37.57 3.29
N ASN A 120 2.52 -37.52 4.45
CA ASN A 120 1.93 -36.90 5.64
C ASN A 120 1.96 -35.37 5.55
N LEU A 121 0.84 -34.72 5.88
CA LEU A 121 0.69 -33.27 5.79
C LEU A 121 1.67 -32.51 6.70
N GLU A 122 1.79 -32.90 7.97
CA GLU A 122 2.59 -32.20 8.97
C GLU A 122 4.09 -32.51 8.87
N ASN A 123 4.43 -33.76 8.55
CA ASN A 123 5.81 -34.25 8.60
C ASN A 123 6.56 -34.13 7.27
N GLU A 124 5.87 -34.09 6.14
CA GLU A 124 6.51 -34.10 4.81
C GLU A 124 6.10 -32.89 3.96
N ILE A 125 4.79 -32.69 3.77
CA ILE A 125 4.29 -31.66 2.85
C ILE A 125 4.57 -30.24 3.38
N ILE A 126 4.21 -29.94 4.63
CA ILE A 126 4.44 -28.63 5.25
C ILE A 126 5.94 -28.28 5.35
N PRO A 127 6.82 -29.18 5.81
CA PRO A 127 8.27 -28.93 5.82
C PRO A 127 8.84 -28.64 4.43
N TYR A 128 8.41 -29.37 3.39
CA TYR A 128 8.86 -29.10 2.01
C TYR A 128 8.37 -27.74 1.50
N PHE A 129 7.12 -27.37 1.77
CA PHE A 129 6.61 -26.03 1.49
C PHE A 129 7.43 -24.93 2.18
N ASN A 130 7.81 -25.15 3.44
CA ASN A 130 8.64 -24.19 4.20
C ASN A 130 10.05 -24.05 3.62
N ALA A 131 10.67 -25.15 3.20
CA ALA A 131 12.02 -25.15 2.65
C ALA A 131 12.08 -24.54 1.24
N GLN A 132 11.02 -24.69 0.45
CA GLN A 132 10.99 -24.31 -0.97
C GLN A 132 10.02 -23.17 -1.29
N TRP A 133 9.58 -22.41 -0.28
CA TRP A 133 8.55 -21.37 -0.41
C TRP A 133 8.85 -20.37 -1.53
N GLU A 134 10.09 -19.87 -1.59
CA GLU A 134 10.54 -18.86 -2.56
C GLU A 134 10.56 -19.38 -4.01
N ASN A 135 10.70 -20.69 -4.20
CA ASN A 135 10.70 -21.35 -5.51
C ASN A 135 9.29 -21.72 -5.99
N LEU A 136 8.35 -21.87 -5.06
CA LEU A 136 6.96 -22.25 -5.36
C LEU A 136 6.07 -21.05 -5.67
N THR A 137 6.38 -19.87 -5.11
CA THR A 137 5.55 -18.67 -5.29
C THR A 137 6.33 -17.39 -5.08
N SER A 138 5.94 -16.32 -5.78
CA SER A 138 6.44 -14.96 -5.55
C SER A 138 5.76 -14.26 -4.35
N MET A 139 4.91 -14.96 -3.60
CA MET A 139 4.27 -14.42 -2.41
C MET A 139 5.26 -14.38 -1.23
N SER A 140 5.41 -13.21 -0.60
CA SER A 140 6.17 -13.07 0.65
C SER A 140 5.66 -14.02 1.73
N ARG A 141 6.56 -14.70 2.44
CA ARG A 141 6.22 -15.61 3.54
C ARG A 141 5.46 -14.85 4.63
N ARG A 142 4.30 -15.38 5.03
CA ARG A 142 3.43 -14.71 6.04
C ARG A 142 3.98 -14.97 7.45
N VAL A 143 4.01 -13.93 8.28
CA VAL A 143 4.54 -13.97 9.68
C VAL A 143 3.68 -14.81 10.63
N LYS A 144 2.41 -15.11 10.29
CA LYS A 144 1.55 -16.06 11.01
C LYS A 144 1.28 -17.30 10.13
N ASN A 145 1.42 -18.50 10.69
CA ASN A 145 1.23 -19.80 10.01
C ASN A 145 -0.23 -20.13 9.62
N THR A 146 -1.02 -19.14 9.21
CA THR A 146 -2.45 -19.32 8.86
C THR A 146 -2.67 -20.02 7.52
N TRP A 147 -1.60 -20.36 6.79
CA TRP A 147 -1.69 -20.99 5.47
C TRP A 147 -1.76 -22.52 5.51
N HIS A 148 -1.39 -23.17 6.62
CA HIS A 148 -1.51 -24.63 6.79
C HIS A 148 -2.97 -25.09 6.61
N GLN A 149 -3.93 -24.34 7.14
CA GLN A 149 -5.36 -24.60 6.96
C GLN A 149 -5.83 -24.40 5.50
N THR A 150 -5.19 -23.51 4.75
CA THR A 150 -5.52 -23.27 3.34
C THR A 150 -4.93 -24.38 2.46
N LEU A 151 -3.72 -24.86 2.81
CA LEU A 151 -3.08 -26.02 2.20
C LEU A 151 -3.95 -27.27 2.36
N GLN A 152 -4.34 -27.59 3.61
CA GLN A 152 -5.20 -28.75 3.90
C GLN A 152 -6.53 -28.67 3.14
N LYS A 153 -7.20 -27.51 3.16
CA LYS A 153 -8.44 -27.30 2.39
C LYS A 153 -8.25 -27.51 0.88
N SER A 154 -7.10 -27.13 0.32
CA SER A 154 -6.83 -27.29 -1.12
C SER A 154 -6.60 -28.76 -1.47
N LEU A 155 -5.86 -29.50 -0.63
CA LEU A 155 -5.63 -30.94 -0.80
C LEU A 155 -6.92 -31.75 -0.64
N THR A 156 -7.83 -31.36 0.26
CA THR A 156 -9.12 -32.05 0.46
C THR A 156 -10.18 -31.67 -0.59
N LYS A 157 -10.19 -30.42 -1.08
CA LYS A 157 -11.24 -29.94 -2.00
C LYS A 157 -11.01 -30.39 -3.45
N GLU A 158 -9.76 -30.45 -3.89
CA GLU A 158 -9.40 -30.76 -5.29
C GLU A 158 -9.21 -32.29 -5.49
N ILE A 159 -10.28 -33.06 -5.26
CA ILE A 159 -10.27 -34.54 -5.32
C ILE A 159 -9.89 -35.12 -6.69
N GLU A 160 -9.88 -34.31 -7.76
CA GLU A 160 -9.46 -34.75 -9.10
C GLU A 160 -7.93 -34.79 -9.23
N LEU A 161 -7.23 -34.03 -8.40
CA LEU A 161 -5.76 -33.92 -8.41
C LEU A 161 -5.13 -34.68 -7.25
N PHE A 162 -5.82 -34.75 -6.11
CA PHE A 162 -5.28 -35.33 -4.87
C PHE A 162 -6.21 -36.41 -4.31
N GLU A 163 -5.60 -37.39 -3.66
CA GLU A 163 -6.30 -38.45 -2.94
C GLU A 163 -5.92 -38.37 -1.45
N SER A 164 -6.92 -38.38 -0.56
CA SER A 164 -6.72 -38.34 0.89
C SER A 164 -6.95 -39.70 1.51
N SER A 165 -6.19 -40.04 2.55
CA SER A 165 -6.45 -41.19 3.41
C SER A 165 -7.72 -41.00 4.28
N ASP A 166 -8.26 -42.10 4.79
CA ASP A 166 -9.49 -42.12 5.61
C ASP A 166 -9.40 -41.29 6.91
N ASP A 167 -8.19 -41.08 7.43
CA ASP A 167 -7.89 -40.26 8.61
C ASP A 167 -7.73 -38.75 8.29
N GLY A 168 -7.71 -38.37 7.01
CA GLY A 168 -7.55 -37.00 6.54
C GLY A 168 -6.16 -36.36 6.79
N GLN A 169 -5.15 -37.16 7.14
CA GLN A 169 -3.80 -36.68 7.48
C GLN A 169 -2.75 -36.93 6.38
N MET A 170 -3.02 -37.83 5.42
CA MET A 170 -2.10 -38.15 4.33
C MET A 170 -2.73 -37.86 2.97
N PHE A 171 -1.89 -37.43 2.02
CA PHE A 171 -2.31 -37.03 0.69
C PHE A 171 -1.38 -37.59 -0.39
N ALA A 172 -1.95 -38.05 -1.51
CA ALA A 172 -1.22 -38.52 -2.68
C ALA A 172 -1.60 -37.71 -3.93
N LEU A 173 -0.68 -37.59 -4.89
CA LEU A 173 -0.97 -37.04 -6.21
C LEU A 173 -1.60 -38.12 -7.09
N ARG A 174 -2.78 -37.85 -7.66
CA ARG A 174 -3.49 -38.83 -8.52
C ARG A 174 -2.81 -39.09 -9.86
N GLU A 175 -2.08 -38.11 -10.38
CA GLU A 175 -1.33 -38.25 -11.63
C GLU A 175 -0.17 -39.26 -11.43
N ARG A 176 -0.25 -40.39 -12.15
CA ARG A 176 0.70 -41.50 -12.01
C ARG A 176 1.91 -41.31 -12.91
N ASP A 177 1.74 -40.66 -14.05
CA ASP A 177 2.83 -40.35 -14.97
C ASP A 177 3.38 -38.96 -14.67
N LEU A 178 4.44 -38.90 -13.86
CA LEU A 178 5.12 -37.63 -13.54
C LEU A 178 5.71 -36.96 -14.80
N SER A 179 5.89 -37.68 -15.91
CA SER A 179 6.31 -37.13 -17.19
C SER A 179 5.19 -36.39 -17.94
N SER A 180 3.96 -36.44 -17.49
CA SER A 180 2.91 -35.57 -18.01
C SER A 180 2.96 -34.16 -17.38
N ILE A 181 3.51 -34.05 -16.16
CA ILE A 181 3.41 -32.85 -15.31
C ILE A 181 4.23 -31.69 -15.89
N GLY A 182 3.54 -30.58 -16.14
CA GLY A 182 4.10 -29.32 -16.62
C GLY A 182 3.00 -28.27 -16.88
N PRO A 183 3.36 -27.06 -17.35
CA PRO A 183 2.40 -25.97 -17.59
C PRO A 183 1.27 -26.28 -18.59
N GLY A 184 1.41 -27.34 -19.37
CA GLY A 184 0.42 -27.79 -20.36
C GLY A 184 -0.54 -28.89 -19.87
N HIS A 185 -0.37 -29.41 -18.65
CA HIS A 185 -1.12 -30.56 -18.12
C HIS A 185 -2.64 -30.31 -18.09
N GLU A 186 -3.44 -31.26 -18.58
CA GLU A 186 -4.89 -31.07 -18.74
C GLU A 186 -5.63 -30.89 -17.40
N ALA A 187 -5.29 -31.69 -16.39
CA ALA A 187 -5.93 -31.58 -15.07
C ALA A 187 -5.65 -30.23 -14.37
N LEU A 188 -4.54 -29.56 -14.70
CA LEU A 188 -4.20 -28.23 -14.16
C LEU A 188 -5.00 -27.09 -14.82
N LYS A 189 -5.52 -27.31 -16.04
CA LYS A 189 -6.38 -26.33 -16.74
C LYS A 189 -7.79 -26.27 -16.17
N GLN A 190 -8.18 -27.26 -15.36
CA GLN A 190 -9.51 -27.38 -14.76
C GLN A 190 -9.59 -26.83 -13.33
N ILE A 191 -8.45 -26.51 -12.69
CA ILE A 191 -8.38 -25.91 -11.36
C ILE A 191 -9.17 -24.58 -11.36
N GLY A 192 -10.28 -24.55 -10.60
CA GLY A 192 -11.15 -23.39 -10.47
C GLY A 192 -12.43 -23.36 -11.31
N ARG A 193 -12.78 -24.43 -12.04
CA ARG A 193 -14.08 -24.57 -12.74
C ARG A 193 -15.02 -25.52 -11.96
N SER A 194 -16.20 -25.07 -11.55
CA SER A 194 -17.20 -25.91 -10.88
C SER A 194 -17.96 -26.83 -11.85
N LYS A 195 -18.14 -28.13 -11.52
CA LYS A 195 -18.97 -29.07 -12.29
C LYS A 195 -20.46 -28.98 -11.91
N PRO A 196 -21.41 -29.02 -12.87
CA PRO A 196 -22.83 -29.22 -12.59
C PRO A 196 -23.16 -30.71 -12.41
N ALA A 197 -24.23 -31.02 -11.67
CA ALA A 197 -24.69 -32.37 -11.33
C ALA A 197 -25.33 -33.11 -12.52
N VAL A 198 -25.26 -34.46 -12.48
CA VAL A 198 -25.59 -35.40 -13.57
C VAL A 198 -27.05 -35.86 -13.56
N SER A 199 -27.68 -35.96 -14.74
CA SER A 199 -28.72 -36.97 -15.02
C SER A 199 -28.68 -37.45 -16.49
N ASN A 200 -28.78 -38.77 -16.68
CA ASN A 200 -28.64 -39.56 -17.92
C ASN A 200 -29.80 -39.42 -18.94
N SER A 201 -29.49 -39.47 -20.25
CA SER A 201 -29.97 -40.54 -21.18
C SER A 201 -29.58 -40.32 -22.67
N THR A 202 -28.82 -41.28 -23.22
CA THR A 202 -28.85 -41.95 -24.55
C THR A 202 -28.97 -41.22 -25.91
N ARG A 203 -27.98 -41.53 -26.80
CA ARG A 203 -28.01 -41.70 -28.29
C ARG A 203 -28.37 -40.46 -29.15
N ASP A 204 -27.79 -40.15 -30.31
CA ASP A 204 -26.93 -40.87 -31.28
C ASP A 204 -26.27 -39.86 -32.27
N LEU A 205 -25.32 -40.34 -33.07
CA LEU A 205 -24.43 -39.60 -33.99
C LEU A 205 -25.07 -39.21 -35.35
N SER A 206 -24.78 -38.01 -35.88
CA SER A 206 -23.94 -37.83 -37.10
C SER A 206 -23.96 -36.42 -37.77
N LYS A 207 -22.74 -35.93 -38.06
CA LYS A 207 -22.27 -35.05 -39.17
C LYS A 207 -22.40 -33.51 -39.13
N GLU A 208 -21.31 -32.91 -38.62
CA GLU A 208 -20.26 -32.12 -39.32
C GLU A 208 -20.54 -30.77 -40.05
N ASN A 209 -19.94 -29.72 -39.44
CA ASN A 209 -19.02 -28.69 -39.97
C ASN A 209 -19.55 -27.39 -40.62
N PHE A 210 -19.29 -26.21 -40.00
CA PHE A 210 -18.04 -25.43 -40.19
C PHE A 210 -17.93 -24.19 -39.24
N ASP A 211 -16.74 -24.07 -38.62
CA ASP A 211 -15.98 -22.88 -38.17
C ASP A 211 -16.47 -21.82 -37.15
N ARG A 212 -15.56 -21.63 -36.16
CA ARG A 212 -15.05 -20.41 -35.51
C ARG A 212 -15.76 -19.78 -34.28
N SER A 213 -15.04 -19.97 -33.17
CA SER A 213 -14.57 -18.99 -32.14
C SER A 213 -15.55 -18.22 -31.27
N ASP A 214 -15.21 -18.22 -29.98
CA ASP A 214 -15.68 -17.42 -28.83
C ASP A 214 -16.97 -17.86 -28.11
N ASP A 215 -16.79 -18.39 -26.88
CA ASP A 215 -17.37 -17.90 -25.61
C ASP A 215 -17.06 -18.93 -24.49
N LEU A 216 -16.43 -18.53 -23.38
CA LEU A 216 -16.93 -17.80 -22.20
C LEU A 216 -17.86 -18.62 -21.29
N GLY A 217 -17.57 -18.54 -19.98
CA GLY A 217 -18.50 -18.78 -18.88
C GLY A 217 -18.19 -20.00 -18.01
N ASP A 218 -17.69 -19.82 -16.79
CA ASP A 218 -18.54 -19.76 -15.60
C ASP A 218 -17.74 -19.43 -14.32
N GLY A 219 -18.27 -18.53 -13.47
CA GLY A 219 -17.85 -18.37 -12.06
C GLY A 219 -18.70 -19.29 -11.14
N PRO A 220 -18.80 -19.12 -9.79
CA PRO A 220 -18.23 -18.08 -8.91
C PRO A 220 -17.71 -18.56 -7.51
N LYS A 221 -17.13 -17.63 -6.73
CA LYS A 221 -17.35 -17.34 -5.26
C LYS A 221 -16.10 -16.97 -4.44
N THR A 222 -15.96 -15.65 -4.25
CA THR A 222 -15.74 -14.86 -3.01
C THR A 222 -15.09 -15.47 -1.76
N ARG A 223 -13.99 -14.85 -1.28
CA ARG A 223 -13.68 -14.65 0.16
C ARG A 223 -12.76 -13.42 0.32
N GLY A 224 -13.15 -12.49 1.20
CA GLY A 224 -12.68 -11.10 1.21
C GLY A 224 -11.35 -10.75 1.90
N SER A 225 -11.04 -9.46 1.74
CA SER A 225 -10.21 -8.55 2.56
C SER A 225 -8.68 -8.73 2.66
N SER A 226 -8.01 -7.77 2.00
CA SER A 226 -6.89 -6.94 2.51
C SER A 226 -5.42 -7.37 2.38
N LYS A 227 -4.63 -6.31 2.06
CA LYS A 227 -3.17 -6.11 2.14
C LYS A 227 -2.33 -6.50 0.93
N ARG A 228 -2.09 -5.52 0.05
CA ARG A 228 -0.76 -5.28 -0.55
C ARG A 228 -0.44 -3.78 -0.57
N ARG A 229 0.55 -3.38 0.22
CA ARG A 229 1.38 -2.18 0.01
C ARG A 229 2.21 -2.43 -1.25
N ASN A 230 2.22 -1.49 -2.18
CA ASN A 230 3.17 -1.48 -3.29
C ASN A 230 4.48 -0.84 -2.80
N VAL A 231 5.59 -1.53 -3.05
CA VAL A 231 6.94 -0.99 -3.09
C VAL A 231 7.30 -0.85 -4.58
N ASP A 232 7.66 0.34 -5.05
CA ASP A 232 8.23 0.55 -6.40
C ASP A 232 9.77 0.47 -6.32
N PRO A 233 10.46 -0.13 -7.31
CA PRO A 233 11.92 0.01 -7.50
C PRO A 233 12.29 1.11 -8.53
N PRO A 234 13.57 1.56 -8.59
CA PRO A 234 13.97 2.82 -9.23
C PRO A 234 14.31 2.70 -10.73
N ASN A 235 14.00 3.76 -11.46
CA ASN A 235 14.44 4.14 -12.82
C ASN A 235 14.16 3.20 -14.02
N ALA A 236 13.02 3.45 -14.69
CA ALA A 236 12.88 3.29 -16.14
C ALA A 236 11.80 4.24 -16.70
N PHE A 237 12.04 4.77 -17.90
CA PHE A 237 11.28 5.81 -18.60
C PHE A 237 9.75 5.70 -18.53
N LYS A 238 9.09 6.85 -18.25
CA LYS A 238 7.64 7.01 -18.11
C LYS A 238 6.86 6.55 -19.35
N LYS A 239 6.25 5.36 -19.28
CA LYS A 239 4.92 5.08 -19.87
C LYS A 239 3.91 4.99 -18.73
N ALA A 240 2.78 5.68 -18.87
CA ALA A 240 1.76 5.79 -17.83
C ALA A 240 1.26 4.39 -17.39
N LYS A 241 1.44 4.07 -16.11
CA LYS A 241 0.98 2.86 -15.43
C LYS A 241 -0.56 2.87 -15.43
N LEU A 242 -1.17 2.05 -16.28
CA LEU A 242 -2.61 1.73 -16.28
C LEU A 242 -2.88 0.77 -15.11
N THR A 243 -3.18 1.28 -13.92
CA THR A 243 -3.76 0.50 -12.81
C THR A 243 -4.50 1.44 -11.84
N ALA A 244 -5.79 1.64 -12.10
CA ALA A 244 -6.76 1.95 -11.05
C ALA A 244 -8.05 1.21 -11.42
N ASP A 245 -8.45 0.22 -10.62
CA ASP A 245 -9.72 -0.49 -10.78
C ASP A 245 -10.91 0.27 -10.17
N TYR A 246 -10.65 1.48 -9.68
CA TYR A 246 -11.62 2.34 -9.02
C TYR A 246 -11.23 3.83 -9.19
N ALA A 247 -12.18 4.72 -8.98
CA ALA A 247 -11.97 6.16 -8.93
C ALA A 247 -12.19 6.69 -7.51
N SER A 248 -11.17 7.28 -6.89
CA SER A 248 -11.32 7.97 -5.61
C SER A 248 -11.91 9.36 -5.83
N THR A 249 -12.99 9.71 -5.14
CA THR A 249 -13.67 11.00 -5.32
C THR A 249 -14.32 11.43 -4.01
N ARG A 250 -14.25 12.73 -3.70
CA ARG A 250 -15.02 13.33 -2.59
C ARG A 250 -16.44 13.63 -3.05
N ILE A 251 -17.41 13.23 -2.25
CA ILE A 251 -18.81 13.62 -2.41
C ILE A 251 -19.13 14.67 -1.37
N ILE A 252 -19.76 15.75 -1.81
CA ILE A 252 -20.24 16.82 -0.93
C ILE A 252 -21.25 16.20 0.05
N GLY A 253 -20.99 16.33 1.36
CA GLY A 253 -21.82 15.73 2.41
C GLY A 253 -21.25 14.46 3.04
N ILE A 254 -20.19 13.86 2.47
CA ILE A 254 -19.52 12.68 3.02
C ILE A 254 -18.09 13.07 3.48
N PRO A 255 -17.71 12.86 4.76
CA PRO A 255 -16.44 13.37 5.31
C PRO A 255 -15.18 12.77 4.67
N ALA A 256 -15.29 11.53 4.17
CA ALA A 256 -14.18 10.77 3.61
C ALA A 256 -14.29 10.65 2.07
N PRO A 257 -13.15 10.62 1.35
CA PRO A 257 -13.16 10.26 -0.07
C PRO A 257 -13.67 8.82 -0.24
N ILE A 258 -14.56 8.62 -1.22
CA ILE A 258 -15.12 7.31 -1.56
C ILE A 258 -14.38 6.75 -2.77
N ASP A 259 -14.07 5.46 -2.70
CA ASP A 259 -13.48 4.69 -3.79
C ASP A 259 -14.58 4.00 -4.61
N PHE A 260 -14.85 4.52 -5.81
CA PHE A 260 -15.86 4.01 -6.73
C PHE A 260 -15.33 2.88 -7.62
N PRO A 261 -15.86 1.64 -7.54
CA PRO A 261 -15.50 0.60 -8.49
C PRO A 261 -16.00 0.98 -9.90
N PHE A 262 -15.17 0.77 -10.93
CA PHE A 262 -15.58 1.05 -12.31
C PHE A 262 -16.60 0.01 -12.81
N ASN A 263 -17.58 0.46 -13.60
CA ASN A 263 -18.48 -0.44 -14.32
C ASN A 263 -17.67 -1.25 -15.35
N ARG A 264 -17.54 -2.57 -15.17
CA ARG A 264 -16.74 -3.48 -16.03
C ARG A 264 -17.40 -4.84 -16.13
N GLU A 265 -17.11 -5.57 -17.23
CA GLU A 265 -17.50 -6.97 -17.43
C GLU A 265 -19.00 -7.26 -17.29
N GLY A 266 -19.85 -6.27 -17.58
CA GLY A 266 -21.30 -6.38 -17.47
C GLY A 266 -21.82 -6.26 -16.04
N TYR A 267 -21.11 -5.58 -15.15
CA TYR A 267 -21.60 -5.22 -13.82
C TYR A 267 -21.61 -3.69 -13.63
N ARG A 268 -22.66 -3.20 -12.99
CA ARG A 268 -22.84 -1.81 -12.57
C ARG A 268 -22.93 -1.71 -11.05
N TYR A 269 -22.34 -0.64 -10.53
CA TYR A 269 -22.27 -0.40 -9.09
C TYR A 269 -22.97 0.90 -8.73
N TYR A 270 -23.83 0.87 -7.71
CA TYR A 270 -24.52 2.05 -7.19
C TYR A 270 -24.13 2.26 -5.74
N LEU A 271 -23.66 3.46 -5.40
CA LEU A 271 -23.34 3.79 -4.01
C LEU A 271 -24.61 3.79 -3.17
N VAL A 272 -24.56 3.19 -1.97
CA VAL A 272 -25.73 3.13 -1.08
C VAL A 272 -25.47 3.76 0.29
N GLU A 273 -26.54 4.19 0.94
CA GLU A 273 -26.60 4.61 2.34
C GLU A 273 -27.69 3.83 3.09
N LYS A 274 -27.64 3.82 4.42
CA LYS A 274 -28.71 3.20 5.22
C LYS A 274 -30.02 3.95 5.02
N ASP A 275 -31.11 3.21 4.79
CA ASP A 275 -32.43 3.79 4.62
C ASP A 275 -33.16 3.88 5.97
N LEU A 276 -33.48 5.12 6.37
CA LEU A 276 -34.14 5.41 7.63
C LEU A 276 -35.65 5.14 7.61
N THR A 277 -36.23 4.88 6.44
CA THR A 277 -37.68 4.70 6.26
C THR A 277 -38.16 3.26 6.39
N VAL A 278 -37.24 2.32 6.60
CA VAL A 278 -37.53 0.89 6.64
C VAL A 278 -38.26 0.49 7.93
N PRO A 279 -39.44 -0.16 7.86
CA PRO A 279 -40.16 -0.66 9.03
C PRO A 279 -39.34 -1.71 9.80
N ASN A 280 -39.48 -1.77 11.12
CA ASN A 280 -38.81 -2.76 11.98
C ASN A 280 -37.27 -2.79 11.88
N ARG A 281 -36.64 -1.68 11.46
CA ARG A 281 -35.19 -1.53 11.27
C ARG A 281 -34.36 -2.09 12.42
N ASP A 282 -34.75 -1.79 13.66
CA ASP A 282 -33.98 -2.16 14.85
C ASP A 282 -33.83 -3.70 14.99
N ILE A 283 -34.79 -4.49 14.50
CA ILE A 283 -34.73 -5.96 14.50
C ILE A 283 -33.67 -6.47 13.51
N PHE A 284 -33.58 -5.85 12.34
CA PHE A 284 -32.61 -6.21 11.30
C PHE A 284 -31.19 -5.74 11.64
N GLU A 285 -31.05 -4.62 12.36
CA GLU A 285 -29.74 -4.12 12.83
C GLU A 285 -29.16 -4.94 13.99
N LEU A 286 -30.01 -5.55 14.82
CA LEU A 286 -29.56 -6.47 15.89
C LEU A 286 -28.96 -7.78 15.33
N ASP A 287 -29.50 -8.33 14.24
CA ASP A 287 -29.00 -9.55 13.57
C ASP A 287 -27.70 -9.31 12.77
N GLU A 288 -27.36 -8.04 12.48
CA GLU A 288 -26.09 -7.63 11.82
C GLU A 288 -24.84 -7.98 12.69
N SER A 289 -25.04 -8.21 13.99
CA SER A 289 -23.99 -8.63 14.94
C SER A 289 -23.62 -10.12 14.85
N THR A 290 -24.44 -10.93 14.18
CA THR A 290 -24.26 -12.38 14.06
C THR A 290 -23.47 -12.69 12.78
N TYR A 291 -22.18 -13.04 12.92
CA TYR A 291 -21.15 -13.11 11.85
C TYR A 291 -21.39 -14.05 10.64
N ASN A 292 -22.57 -14.65 10.47
CA ASN A 292 -22.81 -15.73 9.50
C ASN A 292 -24.01 -15.54 8.54
N LYS A 293 -24.69 -14.38 8.53
CA LYS A 293 -25.81 -14.13 7.60
C LYS A 293 -25.50 -13.04 6.55
N PRO A 294 -26.06 -13.15 5.33
CA PRO A 294 -25.97 -12.09 4.33
C PRO A 294 -26.72 -10.84 4.81
N ILE A 295 -26.10 -9.66 4.65
CA ILE A 295 -26.69 -8.37 5.04
C ILE A 295 -27.96 -8.15 4.20
N PRO A 296 -29.12 -7.87 4.82
CA PRO A 296 -30.36 -7.63 4.08
C PRO A 296 -30.23 -6.41 3.16
N ALA A 297 -30.41 -6.60 1.85
CA ALA A 297 -30.18 -5.53 0.86
C ALA A 297 -31.17 -4.36 0.95
N HIS A 298 -32.40 -4.64 1.41
CA HIS A 298 -33.51 -3.70 1.43
C HIS A 298 -33.38 -2.60 2.50
N ILE A 299 -32.49 -2.76 3.49
CA ILE A 299 -32.23 -1.76 4.55
C ILE A 299 -31.35 -0.60 4.07
N TYR A 300 -30.85 -0.66 2.84
CA TYR A 300 -30.07 0.39 2.20
C TYR A 300 -30.87 1.05 1.07
N ARG A 301 -30.41 2.20 0.58
CA ARG A 301 -30.96 2.90 -0.59
C ARG A 301 -29.85 3.59 -1.39
N VAL A 302 -30.10 3.91 -2.66
CA VAL A 302 -29.10 4.55 -3.53
C VAL A 302 -28.85 6.01 -3.13
N VAL A 303 -27.58 6.40 -3.08
CA VAL A 303 -27.17 7.79 -2.84
C VAL A 303 -27.37 8.62 -4.09
N VAL A 304 -28.30 9.57 -4.04
CA VAL A 304 -28.48 10.58 -5.10
C VAL A 304 -27.47 11.72 -4.90
N HIS A 305 -26.66 12.00 -5.92
CA HIS A 305 -25.66 13.06 -5.83
C HIS A 305 -26.30 14.45 -5.70
N PRO A 306 -25.76 15.33 -4.83
CA PRO A 306 -26.36 16.65 -4.56
C PRO A 306 -26.18 17.67 -5.70
N VAL A 307 -25.33 17.37 -6.69
CA VAL A 307 -25.07 18.22 -7.86
C VAL A 307 -24.86 17.32 -9.08
N VAL A 308 -25.35 17.75 -10.25
CA VAL A 308 -25.11 17.05 -11.51
C VAL A 308 -23.66 17.22 -11.94
N THR A 309 -22.93 16.12 -12.05
CA THR A 309 -21.52 16.07 -12.46
C THR A 309 -21.28 14.89 -13.40
N LEU A 310 -20.06 14.74 -13.95
CA LEU A 310 -19.66 13.51 -14.63
C LEU A 310 -19.46 12.39 -13.60
N SER A 311 -20.03 11.22 -13.91
CA SER A 311 -20.04 10.07 -13.00
C SER A 311 -18.63 9.48 -12.80
N PRO A 312 -18.23 9.19 -11.54
CA PRO A 312 -16.91 8.65 -11.25
C PRO A 312 -16.73 7.20 -11.72
N ASN A 313 -17.77 6.37 -11.61
CA ASN A 313 -17.79 4.95 -12.00
C ASN A 313 -18.40 4.70 -13.39
N ASP A 314 -19.31 5.57 -13.86
CA ASP A 314 -20.00 5.38 -15.14
C ASP A 314 -19.28 6.07 -16.31
N ARG A 315 -18.02 5.67 -16.49
CA ARG A 315 -17.11 6.17 -17.52
C ARG A 315 -16.05 5.13 -17.84
N ALA A 316 -15.48 5.21 -19.04
CA ALA A 316 -14.29 4.42 -19.37
C ALA A 316 -13.14 4.74 -18.41
N TYR A 317 -12.45 3.71 -17.93
CA TYR A 317 -11.40 3.84 -16.91
C TYR A 317 -10.22 4.69 -17.39
N GLN A 318 -9.95 4.75 -18.70
CA GLN A 318 -8.88 5.59 -19.26
C GLN A 318 -9.20 7.09 -19.25
N LEU A 319 -10.46 7.50 -19.12
CA LEU A 319 -10.80 8.93 -19.06
C LEU A 319 -10.31 9.55 -17.75
N LYS A 320 -9.87 10.80 -17.79
CA LYS A 320 -9.55 11.57 -16.58
C LYS A 320 -10.60 12.64 -16.36
N LEU A 321 -11.11 12.73 -15.13
CA LEU A 321 -11.98 13.81 -14.70
C LEU A 321 -11.14 14.87 -13.97
N SER A 322 -11.55 16.13 -14.08
CA SER A 322 -11.08 17.20 -13.19
C SER A 322 -11.62 17.03 -11.77
N GLU A 323 -11.03 17.73 -10.79
CA GLU A 323 -11.46 17.66 -9.39
C GLU A 323 -12.93 18.08 -9.19
N ASP A 324 -13.40 19.06 -9.95
CA ASP A 324 -14.80 19.50 -9.96
C ASP A 324 -15.75 18.56 -10.71
N ARG A 325 -15.22 17.53 -11.39
CA ARG A 325 -15.96 16.54 -12.20
C ARG A 325 -16.82 17.13 -13.32
N LEU A 326 -16.45 18.29 -13.82
CA LEU A 326 -17.12 18.94 -14.96
C LEU A 326 -16.30 18.84 -16.25
N SER A 327 -14.99 18.64 -16.15
CA SER A 327 -14.12 18.44 -17.31
C SER A 327 -13.68 16.99 -17.44
N VAL A 328 -13.58 16.52 -18.69
CA VAL A 328 -13.09 15.18 -19.01
C VAL A 328 -12.10 15.21 -20.17
N SER A 329 -10.98 14.51 -19.97
CA SER A 329 -9.89 14.38 -20.94
C SER A 329 -9.71 12.93 -21.36
N GLY A 330 -9.60 12.70 -22.67
CA GLY A 330 -9.37 11.39 -23.27
C GLY A 330 -7.90 11.12 -23.62
N PHE A 331 -7.58 9.87 -23.96
CA PHE A 331 -6.26 9.44 -24.43
C PHE A 331 -6.40 8.76 -25.80
N GLU A 332 -6.17 7.45 -25.89
CA GLU A 332 -6.25 6.64 -27.10
C GLU A 332 -7.59 5.90 -27.18
N GLY A 333 -8.15 5.79 -28.39
CA GLY A 333 -9.44 5.14 -28.62
C GLY A 333 -10.65 6.03 -28.29
N TYR A 334 -11.84 5.58 -28.71
CA TYR A 334 -13.09 6.25 -28.32
C TYR A 334 -13.49 5.78 -26.92
N SER A 335 -13.96 6.72 -26.10
CA SER A 335 -14.32 6.44 -24.71
C SER A 335 -15.42 7.37 -24.26
N VAL A 336 -16.41 6.85 -23.52
CA VAL A 336 -17.58 7.58 -23.06
C VAL A 336 -17.47 7.90 -21.56
N ALA A 337 -17.92 9.10 -21.18
CA ALA A 337 -18.29 9.45 -19.82
C ALA A 337 -19.75 9.94 -19.80
N ARG A 338 -20.53 9.47 -18.81
CA ARG A 338 -21.91 9.90 -18.58
C ARG A 338 -22.02 10.76 -17.32
N ALA A 339 -23.07 11.58 -17.25
CA ALA A 339 -23.38 12.35 -16.06
C ALA A 339 -24.03 11.48 -14.95
N THR A 340 -24.15 12.02 -13.75
CA THR A 340 -24.71 11.34 -12.57
C THR A 340 -26.23 11.20 -12.60
N HIS A 341 -26.96 12.06 -13.32
CA HIS A 341 -28.42 12.13 -13.28
C HIS A 341 -29.05 11.80 -14.66
N PRO A 342 -30.04 10.89 -14.72
CA PRO A 342 -30.80 10.62 -15.93
C PRO A 342 -32.07 11.45 -16.06
N VAL A 343 -32.63 11.47 -17.26
CA VAL A 343 -33.96 12.00 -17.58
C VAL A 343 -34.81 10.95 -18.30
N SER A 344 -36.09 10.85 -17.94
CA SER A 344 -37.08 9.89 -18.50
C SER A 344 -38.32 10.56 -19.08
N HIS A 345 -38.61 11.80 -18.67
CA HIS A 345 -39.76 12.60 -19.08
C HIS A 345 -39.37 14.09 -19.16
N GLY A 346 -40.20 14.91 -19.80
CA GLY A 346 -40.00 16.35 -19.94
C GLY A 346 -38.87 16.79 -20.89
N THR A 347 -38.61 18.10 -20.91
CA THR A 347 -37.63 18.72 -21.82
C THR A 347 -36.43 19.28 -21.07
N TRP A 348 -35.22 18.81 -21.41
CA TRP A 348 -33.99 19.05 -20.66
C TRP A 348 -32.84 19.52 -21.55
N TYR A 349 -31.96 20.35 -20.99
CA TYR A 349 -30.85 20.98 -21.68
C TYR A 349 -29.54 20.95 -20.87
N PHE A 350 -28.42 20.71 -21.55
CA PHE A 350 -27.07 20.92 -21.03
C PHE A 350 -26.11 21.45 -22.10
N GLU A 351 -25.02 22.08 -21.67
CA GLU A 351 -23.98 22.61 -22.56
C GLU A 351 -22.67 21.83 -22.43
N VAL A 352 -21.91 21.79 -23.53
CA VAL A 352 -20.53 21.28 -23.57
C VAL A 352 -19.64 22.32 -24.22
N VAL A 353 -18.59 22.71 -23.50
CA VAL A 353 -17.55 23.63 -23.95
C VAL A 353 -16.34 22.84 -24.38
N PHE A 354 -15.82 23.16 -25.56
CA PHE A 354 -14.67 22.50 -26.15
C PHE A 354 -13.41 23.24 -25.71
N THR A 355 -12.65 22.66 -24.77
CA THR A 355 -11.51 23.35 -24.16
C THR A 355 -10.18 23.00 -24.81
N ALA A 356 -10.02 21.79 -25.36
CA ALA A 356 -8.82 21.43 -26.11
C ALA A 356 -9.16 20.38 -27.19
N GLN A 357 -8.80 20.66 -28.44
CA GLN A 357 -9.04 19.74 -29.56
C GLN A 357 -7.79 19.57 -30.45
N PRO A 358 -6.86 18.66 -30.09
CA PRO A 358 -5.66 18.39 -30.87
C PRO A 358 -5.97 17.96 -32.33
N PRO A 359 -5.07 18.20 -33.30
CA PRO A 359 -5.25 17.71 -34.67
C PRO A 359 -5.44 16.20 -34.73
N GLY A 360 -6.48 15.73 -35.43
CA GLY A 360 -6.85 14.31 -35.50
C GLY A 360 -7.83 13.84 -34.42
N SER A 361 -8.10 14.66 -33.40
CA SER A 361 -9.06 14.34 -32.34
C SER A 361 -10.51 14.44 -32.79
N HIS A 362 -11.35 13.59 -32.21
CA HIS A 362 -12.78 13.53 -32.50
C HIS A 362 -13.59 13.45 -31.21
N ILE A 363 -14.52 14.38 -31.08
CA ILE A 363 -15.45 14.45 -29.96
C ILE A 363 -16.86 14.18 -30.49
N ARG A 364 -17.66 13.44 -29.73
CA ARG A 364 -19.12 13.37 -29.91
C ARG A 364 -19.83 13.67 -28.61
N ILE A 365 -20.91 14.44 -28.68
CA ILE A 365 -21.75 14.79 -27.54
C ILE A 365 -23.18 14.34 -27.79
N GLY A 366 -23.95 14.05 -26.76
CA GLY A 366 -25.37 13.75 -26.88
C GLY A 366 -25.91 13.01 -25.67
N TRP A 367 -26.82 12.07 -25.93
CA TRP A 367 -27.56 11.35 -24.89
C TRP A 367 -27.34 9.85 -25.01
N SER A 368 -27.24 9.18 -23.86
CA SER A 368 -26.97 7.75 -23.78
C SER A 368 -27.74 7.11 -22.64
N GLN A 369 -28.37 5.95 -22.87
CA GLN A 369 -28.87 5.11 -21.79
C GLN A 369 -27.70 4.39 -21.09
N ALA A 370 -27.95 3.90 -19.87
CA ALA A 370 -26.91 3.32 -18.99
C ALA A 370 -26.19 2.10 -19.60
N LEU A 371 -26.94 1.21 -20.28
CA LEU A 371 -26.42 -0.02 -20.87
C LEU A 371 -25.62 0.19 -22.17
N ALA A 372 -25.47 1.43 -22.64
CA ALA A 372 -24.62 1.71 -23.79
C ALA A 372 -23.12 1.51 -23.43
N PRO A 373 -22.33 0.88 -24.31
CA PRO A 373 -20.94 0.52 -24.01
C PRO A 373 -20.05 1.76 -23.81
N ILE A 374 -19.41 1.84 -22.63
CA ILE A 374 -18.54 2.96 -22.25
C ILE A 374 -17.19 2.98 -22.99
N GLN A 375 -16.74 1.83 -23.49
CA GLN A 375 -15.49 1.68 -24.26
C GLN A 375 -15.66 1.94 -25.77
N ALA A 376 -16.80 2.52 -26.16
CA ALA A 376 -17.12 2.86 -27.55
C ALA A 376 -17.30 4.38 -27.72
N CYS A 377 -18.12 4.79 -28.68
CA CYS A 377 -18.49 6.19 -28.89
C CYS A 377 -19.98 6.38 -28.69
N VAL A 378 -20.39 7.60 -28.30
CA VAL A 378 -21.82 7.94 -28.26
C VAL A 378 -22.39 7.82 -29.68
N GLY A 379 -23.55 7.19 -29.81
CA GLY A 379 -24.19 6.88 -31.09
C GLY A 379 -23.72 5.57 -31.74
N TYR A 380 -22.97 4.72 -31.03
CA TYR A 380 -22.52 3.41 -31.53
C TYR A 380 -23.67 2.38 -31.56
N THR A 381 -24.49 2.33 -30.52
CA THR A 381 -25.62 1.38 -30.38
C THR A 381 -26.97 2.07 -30.56
N GLN A 382 -28.06 1.30 -30.49
CA GLN A 382 -29.44 1.80 -30.45
C GLN A 382 -29.74 2.62 -29.18
N LEU A 383 -28.92 2.48 -28.13
CA LEU A 383 -29.12 3.09 -26.81
C LEU A 383 -28.53 4.50 -26.69
N SER A 384 -28.00 5.07 -27.77
CA SER A 384 -27.35 6.39 -27.73
C SER A 384 -27.51 7.18 -29.02
N TYR A 385 -27.49 8.50 -28.89
CA TYR A 385 -27.65 9.47 -29.97
C TYR A 385 -26.59 10.56 -29.81
N ALA A 386 -25.89 10.90 -30.88
CA ALA A 386 -24.73 11.79 -30.80
C ALA A 386 -24.63 12.79 -31.95
N TRP A 387 -23.89 13.86 -31.70
CA TRP A 387 -23.42 14.82 -32.70
C TRP A 387 -21.90 14.90 -32.69
N ARG A 388 -21.27 14.73 -33.85
CA ARG A 388 -19.81 14.60 -34.02
C ARG A 388 -19.17 15.91 -34.48
N SER A 389 -18.04 16.24 -33.86
CA SER A 389 -17.15 17.39 -34.17
C SER A 389 -16.68 17.44 -35.61
N HIS A 390 -16.35 16.29 -36.17
CA HIS A 390 -15.91 16.20 -37.55
C HIS A 390 -17.11 16.18 -38.51
N LYS A 391 -17.18 17.18 -39.39
CA LYS A 391 -18.17 17.36 -40.47
C LYS A 391 -19.63 17.56 -40.00
N GLY A 392 -19.88 17.86 -38.73
CA GLY A 392 -21.22 18.24 -38.24
C GLY A 392 -22.29 17.15 -38.37
N THR A 393 -21.88 15.88 -38.40
CA THR A 393 -22.76 14.71 -38.62
C THR A 393 -23.31 14.16 -37.30
N VAL A 394 -24.58 13.76 -37.30
CA VAL A 394 -25.21 13.05 -36.18
C VAL A 394 -25.07 11.54 -36.33
N PHE A 395 -25.00 10.80 -35.22
CA PHE A 395 -24.75 9.36 -35.17
C PHE A 395 -25.76 8.63 -34.26
N HIS A 396 -26.28 7.53 -34.79
CA HIS A 396 -27.10 6.56 -34.07
C HIS A 396 -26.89 5.18 -34.72
N GLN A 397 -26.77 4.09 -33.94
CA GLN A 397 -26.46 2.75 -34.46
C GLN A 397 -25.19 2.69 -35.35
N ALA A 398 -24.18 3.49 -35.01
CA ALA A 398 -22.96 3.70 -35.79
C ALA A 398 -23.20 4.26 -37.21
N LYS A 399 -24.42 4.65 -37.56
CA LYS A 399 -24.78 5.28 -38.84
C LYS A 399 -24.72 6.79 -38.72
N GLY A 400 -23.93 7.42 -39.58
CA GLY A 400 -23.78 8.87 -39.64
C GLY A 400 -24.72 9.51 -40.66
N ARG A 401 -25.44 10.57 -40.26
CA ARG A 401 -26.25 11.41 -41.15
C ARG A 401 -25.72 12.85 -41.14
N HIS A 402 -25.68 13.49 -42.29
CA HIS A 402 -25.36 14.92 -42.37
C HIS A 402 -26.48 15.73 -41.70
N TYR A 403 -26.12 16.69 -40.85
CA TYR A 403 -27.06 17.45 -40.04
C TYR A 403 -26.74 18.95 -40.06
N ALA A 404 -25.51 19.35 -39.79
CA ALA A 404 -25.08 20.75 -39.83
C ALA A 404 -23.87 20.96 -40.73
N ASN A 405 -23.82 22.12 -41.40
CA ASN A 405 -22.69 22.50 -42.25
C ASN A 405 -21.47 22.89 -41.41
N GLY A 406 -20.35 22.20 -41.64
CA GLY A 406 -19.07 22.45 -40.98
C GLY A 406 -18.91 21.76 -39.62
N GLY A 407 -17.66 21.44 -39.27
CA GLY A 407 -17.31 20.93 -37.95
C GLY A 407 -17.31 22.03 -36.88
N PHE A 408 -17.29 21.62 -35.62
CA PHE A 408 -17.05 22.51 -34.49
C PHE A 408 -15.58 22.44 -34.04
N LYS A 409 -15.10 23.54 -33.46
CA LYS A 409 -13.70 23.78 -33.09
C LYS A 409 -13.57 24.17 -31.63
N GLU A 410 -12.34 24.20 -31.13
CA GLU A 410 -12.01 24.69 -29.79
C GLU A 410 -12.61 26.09 -29.54
N GLY A 411 -13.23 26.26 -28.37
CA GLY A 411 -13.97 27.46 -27.97
C GLY A 411 -15.46 27.46 -28.31
N ASP A 412 -15.96 26.58 -29.20
CA ASP A 412 -17.39 26.45 -29.44
C ASP A 412 -18.11 25.92 -28.18
N VAL A 413 -19.33 26.44 -27.95
CA VAL A 413 -20.24 25.98 -26.91
C VAL A 413 -21.41 25.29 -27.59
N LEU A 414 -21.59 24.00 -27.31
CA LEU A 414 -22.66 23.21 -27.89
C LEU A 414 -23.73 22.90 -26.86
N GLY A 415 -24.97 23.20 -27.18
CA GLY A 415 -26.13 22.84 -26.38
C GLY A 415 -26.76 21.54 -26.87
N CYS A 416 -27.17 20.69 -25.94
CA CYS A 416 -27.83 19.42 -26.20
C CYS A 416 -29.20 19.43 -25.52
N LEU A 417 -30.27 19.39 -26.30
CA LEU A 417 -31.64 19.35 -25.82
C LEU A 417 -32.24 17.97 -26.10
N ILE A 418 -32.93 17.40 -25.12
CA ILE A 418 -33.79 16.22 -25.28
C ILE A 418 -35.20 16.55 -24.80
N SER A 419 -36.20 16.17 -25.57
CA SER A 419 -37.60 16.27 -25.19
C SER A 419 -38.21 14.87 -25.18
N LEU A 420 -38.71 14.47 -24.02
CA LEU A 420 -39.37 13.20 -23.78
C LEU A 420 -40.86 13.46 -23.51
N PRO A 421 -41.75 12.49 -23.80
CA PRO A 421 -43.18 12.65 -23.54
C PRO A 421 -43.45 12.92 -22.05
N PRO A 422 -44.49 13.71 -21.73
CA PRO A 422 -44.88 13.93 -20.35
C PRO A 422 -45.41 12.62 -19.73
N CYS A 423 -45.24 12.48 -18.42
CA CYS A 423 -45.72 11.35 -17.64
C CYS A 423 -46.61 11.84 -16.48
N PRO A 424 -47.27 10.94 -15.72
CA PRO A 424 -48.12 11.34 -14.60
C PRO A 424 -47.42 12.17 -13.49
N ALA A 425 -46.08 12.23 -13.47
CA ALA A 425 -45.33 13.11 -12.58
C ALA A 425 -45.29 14.58 -13.06
N ASP A 426 -45.62 14.85 -14.32
CA ASP A 426 -45.62 16.18 -14.91
C ASP A 426 -46.96 16.90 -14.71
N LYS A 427 -46.90 18.18 -14.37
CA LYS A 427 -48.11 19.02 -14.18
C LYS A 427 -48.97 19.14 -15.45
N GLU A 428 -48.36 18.98 -16.61
CA GLU A 428 -48.98 19.14 -17.92
C GLU A 428 -49.62 17.83 -18.43
N TYR A 429 -49.51 16.74 -17.67
CA TYR A 429 -50.07 15.45 -18.04
C TYR A 429 -51.59 15.42 -17.82
N ASP A 430 -52.35 15.24 -18.90
CA ASP A 430 -53.80 15.10 -18.82
C ASP A 430 -54.18 13.68 -18.40
N LEU A 431 -54.48 13.51 -17.10
CA LEU A 431 -54.94 12.26 -16.50
C LEU A 431 -56.25 11.73 -17.13
N ASN A 432 -57.03 12.56 -17.82
CA ASN A 432 -58.29 12.16 -18.47
C ASN A 432 -58.11 11.69 -19.93
N SER A 433 -56.91 11.87 -20.51
CA SER A 433 -56.64 11.61 -21.94
C SER A 433 -56.30 10.15 -22.28
N THR A 434 -55.99 9.32 -21.28
CA THR A 434 -55.51 7.95 -21.47
C THR A 434 -56.39 6.92 -20.76
N GLY A 435 -56.84 5.89 -21.49
CA GLY A 435 -57.67 4.81 -20.93
C GLY A 435 -56.97 3.89 -19.92
N ASN A 436 -55.63 3.89 -19.88
CA ASN A 436 -54.78 3.22 -18.90
C ASN A 436 -53.56 4.11 -18.58
N LEU A 437 -53.18 4.19 -17.30
CA LEU A 437 -51.98 4.91 -16.86
C LEU A 437 -50.70 4.14 -17.25
N PRO A 438 -49.62 4.83 -17.64
CA PRO A 438 -48.33 4.19 -17.90
C PRO A 438 -47.75 3.60 -16.61
N SER A 439 -47.02 2.49 -16.74
CA SER A 439 -46.36 1.83 -15.59
C SER A 439 -45.38 2.77 -14.90
N SER A 440 -45.36 2.80 -13.57
CA SER A 440 -44.44 3.62 -12.77
C SER A 440 -42.97 3.38 -13.13
N SER A 441 -42.60 2.14 -13.47
CA SER A 441 -41.25 1.76 -13.92
C SER A 441 -40.77 2.43 -15.21
N THR A 442 -41.66 3.09 -15.96
CA THR A 442 -41.30 3.82 -17.18
C THR A 442 -40.81 5.23 -16.93
N TYR A 443 -41.15 5.82 -15.77
CA TYR A 443 -40.79 7.20 -15.43
C TYR A 443 -40.12 7.35 -14.06
N LEU A 444 -40.35 6.45 -13.09
CA LEU A 444 -39.60 6.37 -11.83
C LEU A 444 -38.33 5.53 -11.97
N PRO A 445 -37.22 5.94 -11.34
CA PRO A 445 -36.01 5.14 -11.29
C PRO A 445 -36.26 3.84 -10.49
N PRO A 446 -35.53 2.75 -10.78
CA PRO A 446 -35.58 1.53 -9.98
C PRO A 446 -35.05 1.77 -8.55
N SER A 447 -35.66 1.10 -7.56
CA SER A 447 -35.26 1.19 -6.15
C SER A 447 -33.94 0.45 -5.85
N TYR A 448 -33.63 -0.59 -6.62
CA TYR A 448 -32.47 -1.48 -6.45
C TYR A 448 -32.39 -2.23 -5.11
N LYS A 449 -33.40 -2.12 -4.24
CA LYS A 449 -33.44 -2.77 -2.90
C LYS A 449 -33.43 -4.30 -2.94
N ASN A 450 -33.74 -4.89 -4.09
CA ASN A 450 -33.67 -6.32 -4.38
C ASN A 450 -32.28 -6.79 -4.89
N LEU A 451 -31.35 -5.87 -5.15
CA LEU A 451 -30.01 -6.20 -5.64
C LEU A 451 -29.06 -6.61 -4.50
N PRO A 452 -28.09 -7.49 -4.77
CA PRO A 452 -27.08 -7.84 -3.78
C PRO A 452 -26.22 -6.63 -3.39
N LEU A 453 -25.86 -6.57 -2.10
CA LEU A 453 -24.90 -5.61 -1.56
C LEU A 453 -23.47 -6.19 -1.62
N ILE A 454 -22.54 -5.34 -2.01
CA ILE A 454 -21.10 -5.62 -1.89
C ILE A 454 -20.44 -4.57 -0.98
N ASN A 455 -19.49 -5.00 -0.16
CA ASN A 455 -18.63 -4.09 0.60
C ASN A 455 -17.33 -3.89 -0.18
N PHE A 456 -17.13 -2.68 -0.69
CA PHE A 456 -15.90 -2.28 -1.37
C PHE A 456 -15.23 -1.14 -0.60
N LYS A 457 -14.06 -1.44 -0.04
CA LYS A 457 -13.20 -0.48 0.68
C LYS A 457 -13.98 0.40 1.67
N HIS A 458 -14.71 -0.26 2.59
CA HIS A 458 -15.44 0.37 3.69
C HIS A 458 -16.72 1.12 3.28
N ASN A 459 -17.17 1.00 2.03
CA ASN A 459 -18.46 1.51 1.57
C ASN A 459 -19.28 0.37 0.94
N TYR A 460 -20.60 0.48 1.03
CA TYR A 460 -21.51 -0.49 0.43
C TYR A 460 -22.00 -0.02 -0.95
N PHE A 461 -22.17 -0.96 -1.87
CA PHE A 461 -22.71 -0.72 -3.20
C PHE A 461 -23.73 -1.79 -3.57
N TYR A 462 -24.78 -1.42 -4.29
CA TYR A 462 -25.58 -2.40 -5.02
C TYR A 462 -24.82 -2.85 -6.27
N GLU A 463 -24.85 -4.15 -6.54
CA GLU A 463 -24.27 -4.76 -7.74
C GLU A 463 -25.39 -5.24 -8.66
N GLU A 464 -25.44 -4.70 -9.87
CA GLU A 464 -26.40 -5.09 -10.92
C GLU A 464 -25.65 -5.76 -12.07
N LYS A 465 -26.17 -6.89 -12.55
CA LYS A 465 -25.65 -7.55 -13.75
C LYS A 465 -26.37 -7.01 -14.99
N ASP A 466 -25.62 -6.59 -15.99
CA ASP A 466 -26.12 -6.07 -17.26
C ASP A 466 -26.76 -7.19 -18.08
N ASP A 467 -28.02 -6.99 -18.47
CA ASP A 467 -28.71 -7.80 -19.47
C ASP A 467 -29.03 -6.96 -20.71
N ILE A 468 -28.00 -6.74 -21.52
CA ILE A 468 -28.07 -5.95 -22.76
C ILE A 468 -29.03 -6.61 -23.76
N SER A 469 -29.09 -7.93 -23.80
CA SER A 469 -29.93 -8.70 -24.73
C SER A 469 -31.42 -8.48 -24.46
N THR A 470 -31.84 -8.49 -23.20
CA THR A 470 -33.22 -8.21 -22.81
C THR A 470 -33.57 -6.74 -23.01
N ALA A 471 -32.66 -5.82 -22.64
CA ALA A 471 -32.88 -4.39 -22.85
C ALA A 471 -33.11 -4.04 -24.33
N LEU A 472 -32.33 -4.62 -25.25
CA LEU A 472 -32.50 -4.40 -26.69
C LEU A 472 -33.82 -4.98 -27.24
N LYS A 473 -34.31 -6.10 -26.69
CA LYS A 473 -35.60 -6.70 -27.08
C LYS A 473 -36.80 -5.85 -26.67
N ASN A 474 -36.69 -5.14 -25.55
CA ASN A 474 -37.76 -4.32 -24.98
C ASN A 474 -37.75 -2.86 -25.45
N LEU A 475 -36.91 -2.50 -26.43
CA LEU A 475 -36.84 -1.14 -26.96
C LEU A 475 -38.10 -0.76 -27.74
N MET A 476 -38.83 0.22 -27.23
CA MET A 476 -40.00 0.80 -27.88
C MET A 476 -39.73 2.27 -28.23
N PRO A 477 -40.03 2.72 -29.46
CA PRO A 477 -40.00 4.15 -29.79
C PRO A 477 -40.96 4.92 -28.88
N ALA A 478 -40.56 6.11 -28.42
CA ALA A 478 -41.41 7.03 -27.68
C ALA A 478 -41.93 8.10 -28.66
N PRO A 479 -43.17 7.98 -29.17
CA PRO A 479 -43.68 8.89 -30.19
C PRO A 479 -43.72 10.34 -29.68
N GLY A 480 -43.31 11.29 -30.51
CA GLY A 480 -43.27 12.72 -30.15
C GLY A 480 -42.06 13.14 -29.31
N SER A 481 -41.15 12.22 -29.01
CA SER A 481 -39.83 12.56 -28.45
C SER A 481 -38.88 13.07 -29.53
N TRP A 482 -37.95 13.96 -29.16
CA TRP A 482 -36.97 14.50 -30.10
C TRP A 482 -35.69 15.01 -29.42
N ILE A 483 -34.62 15.08 -30.19
CA ILE A 483 -33.32 15.63 -29.78
C ILE A 483 -32.93 16.75 -30.74
N GLU A 484 -32.46 17.85 -30.18
CA GLU A 484 -31.98 19.02 -30.93
C GLU A 484 -30.64 19.49 -30.38
N PHE A 485 -29.77 19.97 -31.28
CA PHE A 485 -28.48 20.54 -30.90
C PHE A 485 -28.42 22.03 -31.22
N TYR A 486 -27.67 22.74 -30.39
CA TYR A 486 -27.45 24.17 -30.47
C TYR A 486 -25.95 24.44 -30.61
N ARG A 487 -25.58 25.41 -31.44
CA ARG A 487 -24.19 25.90 -31.56
C ARG A 487 -24.15 27.36 -31.21
N ASN A 488 -23.40 27.69 -30.15
CA ASN A 488 -23.24 29.06 -29.66
C ASN A 488 -24.61 29.77 -29.48
N GLY A 489 -25.56 29.05 -28.86
CA GLY A 489 -26.93 29.51 -28.61
C GLY A 489 -27.90 29.46 -29.80
N LYS A 490 -27.46 29.09 -31.01
CA LYS A 490 -28.33 28.99 -32.19
C LYS A 490 -28.74 27.53 -32.44
N SER A 491 -30.05 27.30 -32.61
CA SER A 491 -30.59 25.99 -33.00
C SER A 491 -30.02 25.53 -34.34
N CYS A 492 -29.66 24.24 -34.42
CA CYS A 492 -29.27 23.55 -35.65
C CYS A 492 -30.43 22.69 -36.22
N GLY A 493 -31.64 22.78 -35.67
CA GLY A 493 -32.83 22.02 -36.06
C GLY A 493 -32.95 20.65 -35.38
N ILE A 494 -34.06 19.95 -35.55
CA ILE A 494 -34.26 18.63 -34.90
C ILE A 494 -33.34 17.59 -35.53
N ALA A 495 -32.54 16.90 -34.70
CA ALA A 495 -31.57 15.89 -35.13
C ALA A 495 -32.18 14.49 -35.19
N PHE A 496 -32.99 14.14 -34.19
CA PHE A 496 -33.64 12.85 -34.06
C PHE A 496 -35.08 13.05 -33.58
N THR A 497 -36.00 12.24 -34.09
CA THR A 497 -37.40 12.15 -33.65
C THR A 497 -37.72 10.69 -33.30
N ASP A 498 -38.72 10.49 -32.45
CA ASP A 498 -39.22 9.18 -32.04
C ASP A 498 -38.10 8.28 -31.48
N ILE A 499 -37.30 8.85 -30.56
CA ILE A 499 -36.23 8.12 -29.88
C ILE A 499 -36.81 7.03 -28.97
N TYR A 500 -36.03 5.98 -28.70
CA TYR A 500 -36.47 4.89 -27.83
C TYR A 500 -36.77 5.36 -26.40
N ALA A 501 -37.82 4.81 -25.78
CA ALA A 501 -38.14 5.05 -24.38
C ALA A 501 -37.02 4.55 -23.45
N GLY A 502 -36.85 5.22 -22.31
CA GLY A 502 -35.88 4.85 -21.28
C GLY A 502 -35.20 6.06 -20.62
N PHE A 503 -34.30 5.77 -19.68
CA PHE A 503 -33.55 6.77 -18.93
C PHE A 503 -32.30 7.20 -19.70
N TYR A 504 -32.23 8.48 -20.07
CA TYR A 504 -31.10 9.06 -20.80
C TYR A 504 -30.21 9.90 -19.90
N TYR A 505 -28.90 9.69 -20.03
CA TYR A 505 -27.88 10.46 -19.36
C TYR A 505 -27.18 11.39 -20.38
N PRO A 506 -26.86 12.63 -20.00
CA PRO A 506 -25.90 13.44 -20.74
C PRO A 506 -24.58 12.68 -20.92
N ALA A 507 -24.10 12.58 -22.16
CA ALA A 507 -22.94 11.76 -22.49
C ALA A 507 -21.99 12.46 -23.45
N VAL A 508 -20.69 12.26 -23.21
CA VAL A 508 -19.62 12.75 -24.08
C VAL A 508 -18.68 11.61 -24.42
N SER A 509 -18.22 11.55 -25.67
CA SER A 509 -17.16 10.64 -26.11
C SER A 509 -15.98 11.38 -26.71
N LEU A 510 -14.78 10.94 -26.33
CA LEU A 510 -13.52 11.57 -26.69
C LEU A 510 -12.63 10.59 -27.44
N PHE A 511 -11.82 11.10 -28.36
CA PHE A 511 -10.82 10.36 -29.14
C PHE A 511 -9.56 11.20 -29.30
N GLN A 512 -8.39 10.60 -29.10
CA GLN A 512 -7.07 11.21 -29.31
C GLN A 512 -6.83 12.52 -28.53
N GLY A 513 -6.82 12.45 -27.20
CA GLY A 513 -6.32 13.58 -26.37
C GLY A 513 -7.26 14.78 -26.22
N ALA A 514 -8.49 14.72 -26.75
CA ALA A 514 -9.48 15.80 -26.62
C ALA A 514 -9.88 16.05 -25.16
N THR A 515 -10.21 17.31 -24.84
CA THR A 515 -10.78 17.70 -23.54
C THR A 515 -12.02 18.56 -23.74
N VAL A 516 -13.07 18.24 -22.99
CA VAL A 516 -14.33 19.00 -22.95
C VAL A 516 -14.74 19.29 -21.51
N ARG A 517 -15.53 20.35 -21.34
CA ARG A 517 -16.14 20.72 -20.07
C ARG A 517 -17.66 20.78 -20.21
N CYS A 518 -18.37 19.97 -19.43
CA CYS A 518 -19.83 20.00 -19.36
C CYS A 518 -20.30 21.12 -18.42
N ASN A 519 -21.40 21.75 -18.79
CA ASN A 519 -22.11 22.73 -17.97
C ASN A 519 -23.59 22.31 -17.89
N PHE A 520 -24.01 21.95 -16.68
CA PHE A 520 -25.37 21.47 -16.40
C PHE A 520 -26.29 22.59 -15.87
N GLY A 521 -25.78 23.81 -15.70
CA GLY A 521 -26.49 24.94 -15.08
C GLY A 521 -26.04 25.20 -13.64
N PRO A 522 -26.61 26.22 -12.96
CA PRO A 522 -27.70 27.10 -13.41
C PRO A 522 -27.24 28.22 -14.36
N SER A 523 -25.93 28.53 -14.40
CA SER A 523 -25.37 29.60 -15.22
C SER A 523 -24.90 29.06 -16.58
N PHE A 524 -25.73 29.20 -17.61
CA PHE A 524 -25.40 28.83 -18.99
C PHE A 524 -24.70 29.97 -19.72
N ARG A 525 -23.86 29.63 -20.72
CA ARG A 525 -23.18 30.66 -21.53
C ARG A 525 -24.13 31.33 -22.52
N TYR A 526 -25.14 30.60 -22.96
CA TYR A 526 -26.23 31.11 -23.78
C TYR A 526 -27.57 30.85 -23.07
N PRO A 527 -28.60 31.65 -23.35
CA PRO A 527 -29.93 31.41 -22.78
C PRO A 527 -30.45 30.01 -23.12
N VAL A 528 -30.96 29.31 -22.12
CA VAL A 528 -31.64 28.01 -22.30
C VAL A 528 -32.90 28.24 -23.14
N PRO A 529 -33.23 27.36 -24.12
CA PRO A 529 -34.48 27.45 -24.86
C PRO A 529 -35.69 27.51 -23.91
N PRO A 530 -36.69 28.39 -24.13
CA PRO A 530 -37.80 28.60 -23.18
C PRO A 530 -38.61 27.34 -22.83
N VAL A 531 -38.59 26.33 -23.69
CA VAL A 531 -39.27 25.04 -23.52
C VAL A 531 -38.48 24.03 -22.70
N ALA A 532 -37.22 24.32 -22.34
CA ALA A 532 -36.30 23.37 -21.71
C ALA A 532 -35.82 23.84 -20.34
N ARG A 533 -35.62 22.88 -19.43
CA ARG A 533 -35.02 23.11 -18.11
C ARG A 533 -33.55 22.72 -18.10
N GLY A 534 -32.76 23.38 -17.25
CA GLY A 534 -31.36 23.01 -17.05
C GLY A 534 -31.22 21.69 -16.29
N MET A 535 -30.23 20.87 -16.65
CA MET A 535 -29.97 19.61 -15.93
C MET A 535 -29.78 19.79 -14.41
N CYS A 536 -29.31 20.94 -13.93
CA CYS A 536 -29.17 21.23 -12.50
C CYS A 536 -30.48 21.11 -11.71
N GLU A 537 -31.64 21.34 -12.34
CA GLU A 537 -32.96 21.22 -11.69
C GLU A 537 -33.35 19.75 -11.45
N ARG A 538 -32.75 18.82 -12.19
CA ARG A 538 -33.04 17.38 -12.09
C ARG A 538 -32.67 16.77 -10.74
N VAL A 539 -31.80 17.41 -9.96
CA VAL A 539 -31.33 16.91 -8.66
C VAL A 539 -32.50 16.70 -7.69
N ALA A 540 -33.36 17.71 -7.54
CA ALA A 540 -34.47 17.66 -6.60
C ALA A 540 -35.55 16.66 -7.04
N GLU A 541 -35.88 16.65 -8.33
CA GLU A 541 -36.87 15.71 -8.88
C GLU A 541 -36.41 14.26 -8.75
N LEU A 542 -35.14 13.95 -9.10
CA LEU A 542 -34.62 12.60 -8.98
C LEU A 542 -34.57 12.13 -7.52
N TYR A 543 -34.25 13.02 -6.58
CA TYR A 543 -34.26 12.68 -5.15
C TYR A 543 -35.64 12.25 -4.66
N ILE A 544 -36.69 12.99 -5.06
CA ILE A 544 -38.08 12.69 -4.72
C ILE A 544 -38.52 11.39 -5.39
N GLU A 545 -38.24 11.23 -6.69
CA GLU A 545 -38.61 10.03 -7.45
C GLU A 545 -37.92 8.76 -6.91
N GLN A 546 -36.64 8.84 -6.54
CA GLN A 546 -35.92 7.73 -5.92
C GLN A 546 -36.52 7.37 -4.56
N THR A 547 -36.81 8.37 -3.72
CA THR A 547 -37.45 8.15 -2.42
C THR A 547 -38.83 7.50 -2.57
N LEU A 548 -39.60 7.93 -3.58
CA LEU A 548 -40.91 7.35 -3.87
C LEU A 548 -40.77 5.90 -4.36
N ALA A 549 -39.80 5.61 -5.23
CA ALA A 549 -39.51 4.25 -5.68
C ALA A 549 -39.13 3.31 -4.52
N ASP A 550 -38.34 3.83 -3.56
CA ASP A 550 -37.97 3.10 -2.35
C ASP A 550 -39.20 2.80 -1.47
N ILE A 551 -40.08 3.79 -1.26
CA ILE A 551 -41.33 3.63 -0.48
C ILE A 551 -42.27 2.63 -1.16
N LEU A 552 -42.44 2.72 -2.49
CA LEU A 552 -43.28 1.79 -3.25
C LEU A 552 -42.77 0.37 -3.11
N TYR A 553 -41.46 0.15 -3.20
CA TYR A 553 -40.87 -1.17 -2.97
C TYR A 553 -41.16 -1.69 -1.56
N LEU A 554 -40.99 -0.86 -0.53
CA LEU A 554 -41.26 -1.26 0.85
C LEU A 554 -42.74 -1.59 1.09
N ALA A 555 -43.66 -0.84 0.46
CA ALA A 555 -45.09 -1.09 0.55
C ALA A 555 -45.52 -2.35 -0.22
N GLU A 556 -44.96 -2.60 -1.41
CA GLU A 556 -45.26 -3.79 -2.22
C GLU A 556 -44.78 -5.09 -1.55
N ASN A 557 -43.71 -5.01 -0.74
CA ASN A 557 -43.08 -6.16 -0.08
C ASN A 557 -43.31 -6.18 1.44
N GLU A 558 -44.30 -5.43 1.96
CA GLU A 558 -44.53 -5.28 3.41
C GLU A 558 -44.72 -6.63 4.12
N ASP A 559 -45.52 -7.52 3.55
CA ASP A 559 -45.80 -8.85 4.12
C ASP A 559 -44.54 -9.75 4.16
N GLU A 560 -43.76 -9.77 3.07
CA GLU A 560 -42.53 -10.57 2.99
C GLU A 560 -41.45 -10.05 3.96
N LEU A 561 -41.32 -8.73 4.07
CA LEU A 561 -40.41 -8.08 5.01
C LEU A 561 -40.84 -8.28 6.47
N ALA A 562 -42.15 -8.28 6.75
CA ALA A 562 -42.70 -8.59 8.07
C ALA A 562 -42.45 -10.06 8.45
N GLU A 563 -42.58 -11.01 7.52
CA GLU A 563 -42.21 -12.41 7.74
C GLU A 563 -40.71 -12.60 8.00
N GLU A 564 -39.85 -11.89 7.27
CA GLU A 564 -38.39 -11.92 7.47
C GLU A 564 -38.00 -11.34 8.84
N ALA A 565 -38.65 -10.23 9.25
CA ALA A 565 -38.50 -9.66 10.59
C ALA A 565 -38.97 -10.63 11.69
N ALA A 566 -40.12 -11.29 11.49
CA ALA A 566 -40.65 -12.27 12.43
C ALA A 566 -39.76 -13.53 12.54
N LYS A 567 -39.13 -13.97 11.45
CA LYS A 567 -38.11 -15.04 11.46
C LYS A 567 -36.86 -14.63 12.23
N CYS A 568 -36.43 -13.37 12.11
CA CYS A 568 -35.31 -12.83 12.90
C CYS A 568 -35.65 -12.73 14.39
N ALA A 569 -36.87 -12.29 14.74
CA ALA A 569 -37.34 -12.17 16.12
C ALA A 569 -37.62 -13.53 16.81
N ASN A 570 -38.12 -14.53 16.07
CA ASN A 570 -38.38 -15.87 16.63
C ASN A 570 -37.10 -16.67 16.90
N ASN A 571 -36.00 -16.35 16.22
CA ASN A 571 -34.68 -16.93 16.53
C ASN A 571 -34.07 -16.38 17.83
N THR A 572 -34.60 -15.29 18.38
CA THR A 572 -34.13 -14.71 19.66
C THR A 572 -34.81 -15.34 20.88
N LEU A 573 -35.91 -16.10 20.70
CA LEU A 573 -36.72 -16.66 21.80
C LEU A 573 -36.68 -18.19 21.94
N LYS A 574 -35.98 -18.91 21.08
CA LYS A 574 -35.53 -20.27 21.41
C LYS A 574 -34.25 -20.17 22.22
N MET A 575 -34.37 -19.98 23.54
CA MET A 575 -33.30 -20.44 24.43
C MET A 575 -33.23 -21.95 24.26
N ASP A 576 -32.28 -22.38 23.44
CA ASP A 576 -31.80 -23.75 23.41
C ASP A 576 -31.32 -24.13 24.82
N ASP A 577 -31.61 -25.35 25.25
CA ASP A 577 -31.03 -26.00 26.44
C ASP A 577 -29.48 -26.08 26.41
N ASN A 578 -28.82 -25.48 25.40
CA ASN A 578 -27.35 -25.32 25.26
C ASN A 578 -26.82 -23.94 25.70
N CYS A 579 -27.65 -22.97 26.07
CA CYS A 579 -27.14 -21.65 26.48
C CYS A 579 -26.30 -21.72 27.77
N GLU A 580 -26.57 -22.70 28.63
CA GLU A 580 -25.80 -22.94 29.86
C GLU A 580 -24.38 -23.43 29.54
N SER A 581 -24.19 -24.23 28.48
CA SER A 581 -22.86 -24.68 28.07
C SER A 581 -22.03 -23.57 27.44
N ASP A 582 -22.64 -22.68 26.65
CA ASP A 582 -21.92 -21.57 26.01
C ASP A 582 -21.48 -20.51 27.04
N ILE A 583 -22.35 -20.20 28.01
CA ILE A 583 -22.00 -19.36 29.16
C ILE A 583 -20.90 -20.01 29.98
N HIS A 584 -20.98 -21.32 30.25
CA HIS A 584 -19.95 -22.03 30.99
C HIS A 584 -18.58 -21.99 30.26
N ILE A 585 -18.56 -22.14 28.93
CA ILE A 585 -17.34 -22.05 28.12
C ILE A 585 -16.77 -20.62 28.14
N ALA A 586 -17.63 -19.61 28.07
CA ALA A 586 -17.22 -18.21 28.17
C ALA A 586 -16.68 -17.87 29.57
N GLU A 587 -17.35 -18.34 30.64
CA GLU A 587 -16.92 -18.17 32.02
C GLU A 587 -15.57 -18.85 32.28
N MET A 588 -15.36 -20.06 31.77
CA MET A 588 -14.07 -20.74 31.86
C MET A 588 -12.93 -19.95 31.19
N SER A 589 -13.25 -19.19 30.13
CA SER A 589 -12.28 -18.38 29.39
C SER A 589 -12.03 -17.01 30.04
N VAL A 590 -13.09 -16.35 30.51
CA VAL A 590 -13.05 -14.96 31.01
C VAL A 590 -12.75 -14.91 32.52
N LEU A 591 -13.30 -15.84 33.30
CA LEU A 591 -13.17 -15.87 34.76
C LEU A 591 -12.03 -16.80 35.24
N LYS A 592 -11.04 -17.04 34.37
CA LYS A 592 -9.86 -17.82 34.72
C LYS A 592 -9.13 -17.16 35.89
N LYS A 593 -9.02 -17.88 37.00
CA LYS A 593 -8.23 -17.44 38.16
C LYS A 593 -6.78 -17.23 37.75
N SER A 594 -6.21 -16.07 38.08
CA SER A 594 -4.80 -15.77 37.85
C SER A 594 -3.91 -16.44 38.88
N SER A 595 -2.70 -16.80 38.48
CA SER A 595 -1.64 -17.15 39.43
C SER A 595 -1.29 -15.95 40.31
N PRO A 596 -0.85 -16.14 41.57
CA PRO A 596 -0.36 -15.05 42.40
C PRO A 596 0.90 -14.44 41.78
N MET A 597 1.02 -13.11 41.86
CA MET A 597 2.20 -12.39 41.42
C MET A 597 3.40 -12.67 42.36
N PRO A 598 4.65 -12.67 41.86
CA PRO A 598 5.85 -12.71 42.71
C PRO A 598 5.84 -11.63 43.80
N VAL A 599 6.37 -11.94 44.99
CA VAL A 599 6.33 -11.05 46.18
C VAL A 599 7.10 -9.75 45.97
N ASP A 600 8.07 -9.75 45.05
CA ASP A 600 8.88 -8.61 44.64
C ASP A 600 8.26 -7.78 43.49
N SER A 601 7.04 -8.12 43.05
CA SER A 601 6.35 -7.38 41.99
C SER A 601 6.06 -5.95 42.42
N THR A 602 6.49 -4.98 41.60
CA THR A 602 6.19 -3.57 41.84
C THR A 602 4.72 -3.28 41.54
N ILE A 603 4.00 -2.73 42.53
CA ILE A 603 2.61 -2.29 42.38
C ILE A 603 2.58 -0.97 41.59
N ILE A 604 1.61 -0.81 40.70
CA ILE A 604 1.43 0.44 39.96
C ILE A 604 0.79 1.49 40.87
N GLU A 605 1.57 2.52 41.21
CA GLU A 605 1.18 3.65 42.04
C GLU A 605 1.94 4.89 41.56
N GLY A 606 1.21 5.90 41.12
CA GLY A 606 1.78 7.20 40.73
C GLY A 606 2.07 8.08 41.95
N TYR A 607 2.73 9.22 41.73
CA TYR A 607 2.96 10.20 42.79
C TYR A 607 1.64 10.81 43.29
N ASP A 608 1.42 10.73 44.61
CA ASP A 608 0.29 11.37 45.27
C ASP A 608 0.61 12.85 45.59
N PHE A 609 0.06 13.77 44.81
CA PHE A 609 0.24 15.21 44.99
C PHE A 609 -0.39 15.76 46.29
N ASN A 610 -1.20 14.98 47.02
CA ASN A 610 -1.62 15.38 48.37
C ASN A 610 -0.44 15.47 49.36
N ARG A 611 0.72 14.86 49.02
CA ARG A 611 1.97 14.95 49.79
C ARG A 611 2.76 16.24 49.52
N GLY A 612 2.25 17.13 48.67
CA GLY A 612 2.91 18.36 48.24
C GLY A 612 3.66 18.21 46.91
N ILE A 613 4.44 19.23 46.53
CA ILE A 613 5.23 19.22 45.30
C ILE A 613 6.69 18.90 45.64
N ASP A 614 7.05 17.64 45.51
CA ASP A 614 8.44 17.16 45.60
C ASP A 614 8.84 16.51 44.26
N TYR A 615 9.65 17.22 43.47
CA TYR A 615 10.09 16.75 42.16
C TYR A 615 11.01 15.52 42.23
N ASP A 616 11.79 15.38 43.31
CA ASP A 616 12.65 14.22 43.48
C ASP A 616 11.81 12.96 43.70
N ALA A 617 10.85 13.03 44.62
CA ALA A 617 9.94 11.94 44.93
C ALA A 617 8.96 11.65 43.75
N LEU A 618 8.54 12.68 43.02
CA LEU A 618 7.77 12.54 41.78
C LEU A 618 8.54 11.71 40.75
N LEU A 619 9.79 12.08 40.46
CA LEU A 619 10.61 11.35 39.48
C LEU A 619 11.03 9.95 39.98
N ASP A 620 11.12 9.72 41.28
CA ASP A 620 11.35 8.38 41.83
C ASP A 620 10.12 7.48 41.66
N SER A 621 8.90 8.04 41.82
CA SER A 621 7.64 7.31 41.60
C SER A 621 7.40 6.89 40.14
N TYR A 622 8.17 7.43 39.19
CA TYR A 622 8.06 7.03 37.79
C TYR A 622 8.35 5.53 37.60
N MET A 623 9.14 4.92 38.49
CA MET A 623 9.37 3.47 38.50
C MET A 623 8.05 2.68 38.59
N SER A 624 7.13 3.10 39.45
CA SER A 624 5.83 2.48 39.69
C SER A 624 4.69 3.10 38.88
N THR A 625 4.96 4.03 37.95
CA THR A 625 3.92 4.69 37.14
C THR A 625 3.56 3.88 35.88
N GLY A 626 4.51 3.16 35.27
CA GLY A 626 4.31 2.35 34.08
C GLY A 626 4.74 3.02 32.76
N PHE A 627 4.76 2.23 31.68
CA PHE A 627 5.15 2.67 30.33
C PHE A 627 6.52 3.37 30.28
N GLN A 628 6.66 4.49 29.56
CA GLN A 628 7.93 5.21 29.43
C GLN A 628 8.39 5.89 30.72
N ALA A 629 7.48 6.14 31.68
CA ALA A 629 7.87 6.65 33.00
C ALA A 629 8.77 5.64 33.72
N SER A 630 8.38 4.36 33.73
CA SER A 630 9.22 3.30 34.31
C SER A 630 10.56 3.17 33.60
N HIS A 631 10.61 3.32 32.27
CA HIS A 631 11.88 3.32 31.53
C HIS A 631 12.78 4.52 31.90
N LEU A 632 12.20 5.70 32.15
CA LEU A 632 12.97 6.86 32.63
C LEU A 632 13.63 6.57 33.98
N ALA A 633 12.88 5.99 34.93
CA ALA A 633 13.42 5.64 36.24
C ALA A 633 14.49 4.52 36.16
N GLN A 634 14.30 3.52 35.28
CA GLN A 634 15.30 2.49 35.00
C GLN A 634 16.57 3.07 34.37
N ALA A 635 16.44 4.05 33.47
CA ALA A 635 17.57 4.75 32.88
C ALA A 635 18.35 5.56 33.93
N VAL A 636 17.67 6.21 34.88
CA VAL A 636 18.30 6.86 36.04
C VAL A 636 19.15 5.85 36.83
N GLN A 637 18.64 4.64 37.07
CA GLN A 637 19.40 3.59 37.75
C GLN A 637 20.63 3.15 36.94
N GLN A 638 20.48 2.92 35.63
CA GLN A 638 21.58 2.52 34.76
C GLN A 638 22.70 3.57 34.70
N ILE A 639 22.36 4.85 34.52
CA ILE A 639 23.36 5.94 34.47
C ILE A 639 24.05 6.10 35.83
N ASN A 640 23.30 6.03 36.94
CA ASN A 640 23.92 6.08 38.28
C ASN A 640 24.83 4.86 38.54
N ALA A 641 24.51 3.69 38.00
CA ALA A 641 25.40 2.53 38.04
C ALA A 641 26.69 2.76 37.23
N MET A 642 26.61 3.37 36.03
CA MET A 642 27.78 3.78 35.25
C MET A 642 28.66 4.75 36.04
N LEU A 643 28.06 5.79 36.64
CA LEU A 643 28.79 6.80 37.42
C LEU A 643 29.44 6.22 38.67
N THR A 644 28.75 5.31 39.36
CA THR A 644 29.32 4.62 40.54
C THR A 644 30.49 3.74 40.10
N ALA A 645 30.30 2.92 39.06
CA ALA A 645 31.34 2.06 38.51
C ALA A 645 32.54 2.86 37.97
N ARG A 646 32.34 4.10 37.51
CA ARG A 646 33.41 4.97 37.01
C ARG A 646 34.38 5.41 38.11
N GLU A 647 33.91 5.56 39.34
CA GLU A 647 34.73 5.98 40.50
C GLU A 647 35.40 4.80 41.23
N GLU A 648 35.07 3.56 40.87
CA GLU A 648 35.70 2.37 41.44
C GLU A 648 37.19 2.31 41.08
N GLN A 649 38.00 1.74 41.97
CA GLN A 649 39.37 1.35 41.65
C GLN A 649 39.35 0.08 40.79
N PHE A 650 40.31 -0.04 39.87
CA PHE A 650 40.43 -1.21 38.99
C PHE A 650 41.90 -1.54 38.74
N GLU A 651 42.16 -2.80 38.38
CA GLU A 651 43.51 -3.30 38.12
C GLU A 651 43.91 -3.11 36.64
N GLY A 652 45.21 -2.92 36.39
CA GLY A 652 45.78 -2.83 35.03
C GLY A 652 46.24 -1.43 34.61
N ASP A 653 46.37 -1.21 33.30
CA ASP A 653 46.81 0.09 32.74
C ASP A 653 45.78 1.19 33.06
N HIS A 654 46.23 2.32 33.61
CA HIS A 654 45.39 3.47 33.98
C HIS A 654 45.39 4.59 32.93
N THR A 655 45.94 4.35 31.74
CA THR A 655 46.01 5.32 30.65
C THR A 655 45.32 4.78 29.40
N LEU A 656 44.72 5.67 28.61
CA LEU A 656 44.21 5.38 27.27
C LEU A 656 45.18 5.98 26.23
N PRO A 657 45.38 5.31 25.09
CA PRO A 657 46.36 5.75 24.10
C PRO A 657 45.95 7.02 23.34
N TYR A 658 44.66 7.37 23.32
CA TYR A 658 44.16 8.58 22.67
C TYR A 658 43.04 9.23 23.48
N PRO A 659 43.05 10.56 23.65
CA PRO A 659 44.18 11.46 23.41
C PRO A 659 45.38 11.12 24.31
N GLU A 660 46.57 11.58 23.93
CA GLU A 660 47.78 11.31 24.71
C GLU A 660 47.63 11.80 26.15
N GLY A 661 47.94 10.94 27.12
CA GLY A 661 47.81 11.23 28.54
C GLY A 661 46.37 11.19 29.09
N LYS A 662 45.39 10.67 28.34
CA LYS A 662 44.03 10.48 28.88
C LYS A 662 44.03 9.41 29.96
N GLN A 663 43.60 9.79 31.17
CA GLN A 663 43.42 8.84 32.27
C GLN A 663 42.24 7.90 31.98
N LYS A 664 42.45 6.60 32.18
CA LYS A 664 41.40 5.58 32.12
C LYS A 664 40.69 5.48 33.46
N LYS A 665 39.36 5.44 33.42
CA LYS A 665 38.51 5.17 34.60
C LYS A 665 38.03 3.72 34.59
N ALA A 666 37.47 3.25 35.72
CA ALA A 666 36.94 1.88 35.81
C ALA A 666 35.78 1.61 34.85
N CYS A 667 34.99 2.64 34.52
CA CYS A 667 33.97 2.60 33.48
C CYS A 667 34.18 3.77 32.50
N THR A 668 34.41 3.46 31.23
CA THR A 668 34.51 4.45 30.16
C THR A 668 33.11 4.73 29.62
N ILE A 669 32.64 5.97 29.77
CA ILE A 669 31.29 6.37 29.32
C ILE A 669 31.36 7.02 27.94
N PHE A 670 30.67 6.42 26.98
CA PHE A 670 30.46 6.94 25.63
C PHE A 670 29.14 7.70 25.58
N LEU A 671 29.21 9.00 25.32
CA LEU A 671 28.05 9.85 25.09
C LEU A 671 27.89 10.08 23.60
N GLY A 672 26.68 9.85 23.10
CA GLY A 672 26.36 10.15 21.71
C GLY A 672 25.10 11.00 21.61
N TYR A 673 25.13 12.02 20.75
CA TYR A 673 23.99 12.89 20.49
C TYR A 673 23.93 13.33 19.02
N THR A 674 22.73 13.56 18.50
CA THR A 674 22.49 14.09 17.15
C THR A 674 22.62 15.63 17.10
N SER A 675 22.89 16.18 15.91
CA SER A 675 23.11 17.63 15.70
C SER A 675 21.99 18.51 16.26
N ASN A 676 20.73 18.15 16.03
CA ASN A 676 19.57 18.92 16.48
C ASN A 676 19.51 19.09 18.01
N LEU A 677 20.14 18.20 18.79
CA LEU A 677 20.21 18.36 20.26
C LEU A 677 21.17 19.48 20.66
N VAL A 678 22.22 19.73 19.88
CA VAL A 678 23.10 20.89 20.05
C VAL A 678 22.45 22.17 19.53
N THR A 679 21.63 22.08 18.46
CA THR A 679 20.77 23.19 18.02
C THR A 679 19.77 23.59 19.10
N SER A 680 19.27 22.63 19.90
CA SER A 680 18.39 22.88 21.05
C SER A 680 19.13 23.43 22.30
N GLY A 681 18.42 23.62 23.40
CA GLY A 681 18.99 23.96 24.72
C GLY A 681 19.60 22.76 25.48
N VAL A 682 19.53 21.55 24.91
CA VAL A 682 20.21 20.37 25.48
C VAL A 682 21.73 20.50 25.41
N ARG A 683 22.25 21.38 24.53
CA ARG A 683 23.66 21.77 24.46
C ARG A 683 24.23 22.09 25.84
N GLU A 684 23.54 22.90 26.63
CA GLU A 684 24.01 23.33 27.96
C GLU A 684 24.12 22.14 28.93
N ASN A 685 23.22 21.16 28.83
CA ASN A 685 23.27 19.93 29.63
C ASN A 685 24.46 19.05 29.21
N ILE A 686 24.69 18.89 27.90
CA ILE A 686 25.85 18.13 27.38
C ILE A 686 27.15 18.82 27.82
N ARG A 687 27.25 20.14 27.62
CA ARG A 687 28.39 20.96 28.04
C ARG A 687 28.67 20.81 29.53
N TYR A 688 27.65 20.73 30.38
CA TYR A 688 27.80 20.45 31.82
C TYR A 688 28.44 19.08 32.10
N LEU A 689 28.01 18.01 31.42
CA LEU A 689 28.64 16.69 31.55
C LEU A 689 30.12 16.72 31.16
N VAL A 690 30.45 17.43 30.07
CA VAL A 690 31.81 17.50 29.51
C VAL A 690 32.72 18.40 30.36
N GLU A 691 32.24 19.56 30.81
CA GLU A 691 32.97 20.46 31.71
C GLU A 691 33.43 19.75 32.98
N HIS A 692 32.55 18.92 33.55
CA HIS A 692 32.79 18.22 34.81
C HIS A 692 33.46 16.85 34.65
N ASP A 693 33.99 16.52 33.47
CA ASP A 693 34.68 15.24 33.18
C ASP A 693 33.85 14.00 33.60
N LEU A 694 32.55 14.01 33.26
CA LEU A 694 31.62 12.93 33.62
C LEU A 694 31.43 11.90 32.50
N VAL A 695 31.98 12.16 31.32
CA VAL A 695 31.97 11.26 30.15
C VAL A 695 33.37 11.21 29.55
N ASP A 696 33.71 10.10 28.91
CA ASP A 696 35.07 9.83 28.48
C ASP A 696 35.27 9.95 26.96
N CYS A 697 34.20 9.76 26.19
CA CYS A 697 34.22 9.77 24.73
C CYS A 697 32.90 10.33 24.19
N ILE A 698 32.97 11.12 23.12
CA ILE A 698 31.81 11.70 22.46
C ILE A 698 31.77 11.25 20.99
N VAL A 699 30.58 10.95 20.49
CA VAL A 699 30.33 10.84 19.05
C VAL A 699 29.14 11.72 18.67
N THR A 700 29.30 12.54 17.62
CA THR A 700 28.23 13.37 17.07
C THR A 700 28.40 13.59 15.56
N SER A 701 27.41 14.15 14.88
CA SER A 701 27.51 14.54 13.47
C SER A 701 28.16 15.94 13.32
N ALA A 702 28.47 16.36 12.09
CA ALA A 702 29.05 17.68 11.81
C ALA A 702 28.24 18.82 12.43
N GLY A 703 26.92 18.81 12.22
CA GLY A 703 25.97 19.74 12.84
C GLY A 703 26.08 19.81 14.38
N GLY A 704 26.44 18.73 15.06
CA GLY A 704 26.63 18.73 16.52
C GLY A 704 27.92 19.42 16.98
N VAL A 705 28.88 19.60 16.08
CA VAL A 705 30.12 20.35 16.32
C VAL A 705 29.92 21.81 15.92
N GLU A 706 29.50 22.07 14.68
CA GLU A 706 29.43 23.44 14.15
C GLU A 706 28.43 24.30 14.90
N GLU A 707 27.24 23.79 15.24
CA GLU A 707 26.23 24.56 15.99
C GLU A 707 26.72 24.92 17.41
N ASP A 708 27.58 24.10 18.03
CA ASP A 708 28.19 24.42 19.32
C ASP A 708 29.17 25.61 19.22
N LEU A 709 29.97 25.63 18.16
CA LEU A 709 30.94 26.68 17.88
C LEU A 709 30.23 27.98 17.46
N ILE A 710 29.29 27.87 16.52
CA ILE A 710 28.49 28.99 15.99
C ILE A 710 27.73 29.69 17.12
N LYS A 711 27.16 28.94 18.07
CA LYS A 711 26.47 29.53 19.24
C LYS A 711 27.35 30.36 20.17
N CYS A 712 28.68 30.28 20.03
CA CYS A 712 29.59 31.18 20.73
C CYS A 712 29.73 32.53 20.01
N LEU A 713 29.55 32.54 18.68
CA LEU A 713 29.61 33.72 17.81
C LEU A 713 28.26 34.45 17.78
N ALA A 714 27.17 33.73 17.50
CA ALA A 714 25.82 34.28 17.36
C ALA A 714 24.74 33.32 17.87
N PRO A 715 23.61 33.82 18.40
CA PRO A 715 22.55 32.98 18.98
C PRO A 715 21.64 32.32 17.92
N SER A 716 20.94 31.27 18.33
CA SER A 716 19.77 30.71 17.62
C SER A 716 18.48 31.10 18.36
N TYR A 717 17.35 31.17 17.65
CA TYR A 717 16.09 31.71 18.20
C TYR A 717 14.94 30.71 18.13
N LEU A 718 13.97 30.85 19.03
CA LEU A 718 12.74 30.07 18.99
C LEU A 718 11.81 30.59 17.88
N GLY A 719 11.38 29.71 16.99
CA GLY A 719 10.35 29.94 15.98
C GLY A 719 9.18 28.96 16.12
N ASP A 720 8.53 28.64 15.01
CA ASP A 720 7.41 27.69 14.94
C ASP A 720 7.61 26.69 13.79
N THR A 721 7.02 25.51 13.93
CA THR A 721 7.05 24.38 12.99
C THR A 721 6.31 24.64 11.67
N VAL A 722 5.36 25.58 11.64
CA VAL A 722 4.42 25.81 10.50
C VAL A 722 4.60 27.18 9.84
N VAL A 723 5.66 27.93 10.15
CA VAL A 723 5.86 29.25 9.52
C VAL A 723 6.15 29.08 8.03
N ASN A 724 5.33 29.70 7.17
CA ASN A 724 5.72 30.05 5.81
C ASN A 724 6.77 31.15 5.94
N ILE A 725 8.03 30.76 6.15
CA ILE A 725 9.14 31.71 6.21
C ILE A 725 9.18 32.39 4.83
N ASN A 726 8.85 33.69 4.81
CA ASN A 726 9.11 34.54 3.66
C ASN A 726 10.62 34.48 3.38
N VAL A 727 10.95 34.38 2.08
CA VAL A 727 12.29 34.15 1.54
C VAL A 727 13.24 35.31 1.85
N ASP A 728 13.66 35.43 3.10
CA ASP A 728 14.75 36.31 3.55
C ASP A 728 15.66 35.45 4.46
N ASP A 729 16.71 34.88 3.87
CA ASP A 729 18.00 34.43 4.44
C ASP A 729 18.08 33.67 5.78
N ASP A 730 16.99 33.18 6.40
CA ASP A 730 17.04 32.46 7.67
C ASP A 730 16.82 30.93 7.51
N PHE A 731 17.63 30.11 8.18
CA PHE A 731 17.50 28.66 8.19
C PHE A 731 16.62 28.15 9.33
N ARG A 732 15.90 27.04 9.10
CA ARG A 732 15.01 26.41 10.09
C ARG A 732 15.45 25.00 10.44
N ALA A 733 15.58 24.73 11.74
CA ALA A 733 15.81 23.41 12.31
C ALA A 733 14.67 23.07 13.29
N GLY A 734 13.64 22.36 12.82
CA GLY A 734 12.43 22.09 13.61
C GLY A 734 11.64 23.39 13.86
N ASN A 735 11.52 23.79 15.13
CA ASN A 735 10.96 25.07 15.57
C ASN A 735 12.04 26.06 16.02
N ILE A 736 13.29 25.89 15.60
CA ILE A 736 14.41 26.80 15.89
C ILE A 736 14.83 27.48 14.58
N ILE A 737 15.12 28.79 14.67
CA ILE A 737 15.59 29.63 13.58
C ILE A 737 17.07 29.95 13.80
N ILE A 738 17.87 29.80 12.75
CA ILE A 738 19.30 30.08 12.72
C ILE A 738 19.53 31.07 11.56
N PRO A 739 19.80 32.35 11.85
CA PRO A 739 20.05 33.33 10.80
C PRO A 739 21.27 32.97 9.95
N ASN A 740 21.25 33.20 8.62
CA ASN A 740 22.39 32.89 7.77
C ASN A 740 23.65 33.69 8.13
N ASP A 741 23.50 34.89 8.69
CA ASP A 741 24.62 35.70 9.19
C ASP A 741 25.48 34.93 10.22
N ASN A 742 24.88 33.99 10.97
CA ASN A 742 25.62 33.12 11.87
C ASN A 742 26.67 32.26 11.13
N TYR A 743 26.33 31.76 9.93
CA TYR A 743 27.24 30.97 9.10
C TYR A 743 28.26 31.85 8.38
N CYS A 744 27.92 33.10 8.05
CA CYS A 744 28.90 34.09 7.55
C CYS A 744 29.97 34.40 8.62
N GLN A 745 29.55 34.64 9.87
CA GLN A 745 30.50 34.83 10.97
C GLN A 745 31.34 33.58 11.25
N PHE A 746 30.77 32.40 11.02
CA PHE A 746 31.49 31.14 11.14
C PHE A 746 32.57 30.98 10.07
N GLU A 747 32.30 31.36 8.82
CA GLU A 747 33.30 31.40 7.75
C GLU A 747 34.48 32.30 8.14
N ASP A 748 34.20 33.53 8.56
CA ASP A 748 35.21 34.51 8.94
C ASP A 748 36.12 34.01 10.07
N TRP A 749 35.54 33.28 11.03
CA TRP A 749 36.28 32.69 12.15
C TRP A 749 37.08 31.44 11.74
N LEU A 750 36.51 30.57 10.91
CA LEU A 750 37.07 29.25 10.61
C LEU A 750 38.18 29.29 9.55
N MET A 751 38.05 30.14 8.53
CA MET A 751 38.99 30.18 7.39
C MET A 751 40.47 30.37 7.83
N PRO A 752 40.82 31.31 8.73
CA PRO A 752 42.20 31.46 9.19
C PRO A 752 42.73 30.26 9.97
N ILE A 753 41.85 29.47 10.60
CA ILE A 753 42.23 28.25 11.32
C ILE A 753 42.55 27.14 10.32
N LEU A 754 41.72 26.99 9.28
CA LEU A 754 41.97 26.03 8.21
C LEU A 754 43.28 26.33 7.46
N ASP A 755 43.62 27.60 7.25
CA ASP A 755 44.92 27.99 6.68
C ASP A 755 46.10 27.47 7.52
N LYS A 756 46.01 27.59 8.86
CA LYS A 756 47.03 27.04 9.77
C LYS A 756 47.08 25.51 9.72
N CYS A 757 45.92 24.86 9.75
CA CYS A 757 45.82 23.40 9.68
C CYS A 757 46.43 22.85 8.38
N GLU A 758 46.18 23.50 7.25
CA GLU A 758 46.76 23.11 5.97
C GLU A 758 48.29 23.30 5.95
N LEU A 759 48.78 24.39 6.54
CA LEU A 759 50.21 24.64 6.67
C LEU A 759 50.90 23.58 7.53
N GLU A 760 50.30 23.21 8.67
CA GLU A 760 50.75 22.13 9.55
C GLU A 760 50.73 20.77 8.81
N GLN A 761 49.72 20.52 7.98
CA GLN A 761 49.64 19.32 7.14
C GLN A 761 50.77 19.28 6.09
N LYS A 762 51.10 20.41 5.46
CA LYS A 762 52.12 20.50 4.41
C LYS A 762 53.55 20.46 4.98
N ASN A 763 53.80 21.22 6.05
CA ASN A 763 55.14 21.40 6.62
C ASN A 763 55.53 20.27 7.57
N ASP A 764 54.63 19.93 8.51
CA ASP A 764 54.92 18.96 9.57
C ASP A 764 54.45 17.54 9.20
N LYS A 765 53.87 17.38 8.01
CA LYS A 765 53.24 16.13 7.53
C LYS A 765 52.20 15.61 8.51
N PHE A 766 51.51 16.52 9.21
CA PHE A 766 50.50 16.17 10.19
C PHE A 766 49.25 15.61 9.50
N SER A 767 48.80 14.42 9.93
CA SER A 767 47.59 13.80 9.38
C SER A 767 46.37 14.21 10.21
N TRP A 768 45.55 15.10 9.65
CA TRP A 768 44.31 15.51 10.29
C TRP A 768 43.27 14.39 10.26
N THR A 769 42.54 14.26 11.35
CA THR A 769 41.37 13.41 11.50
C THR A 769 40.22 14.28 12.02
N PRO A 770 38.96 13.86 11.90
CA PRO A 770 37.84 14.59 12.48
C PRO A 770 38.06 14.96 13.95
N SER A 771 38.47 14.00 14.79
CA SER A 771 38.67 14.26 16.23
C SER A 771 39.80 15.25 16.52
N LYS A 772 40.91 15.21 15.78
CA LYS A 772 42.01 16.18 15.91
C LYS A 772 41.59 17.58 15.48
N LEU A 773 40.83 17.68 14.39
CA LEU A 773 40.31 18.98 13.93
C LEU A 773 39.33 19.54 14.96
N ILE A 774 38.41 18.74 15.48
CA ILE A 774 37.44 19.19 16.50
C ILE A 774 38.16 19.61 17.80
N ASP A 775 39.19 18.89 18.23
CA ASP A 775 40.04 19.27 19.37
C ASP A 775 40.69 20.64 19.14
N ARG A 776 41.26 20.87 17.95
CA ARG A 776 41.82 22.17 17.54
C ARG A 776 40.76 23.28 17.56
N LEU A 777 39.57 23.04 17.01
CA LEU A 777 38.49 24.03 17.01
C LEU A 777 37.99 24.35 18.42
N GLY A 778 37.94 23.36 19.31
CA GLY A 778 37.66 23.55 20.73
C GLY A 778 38.71 24.43 21.42
N ALA A 779 39.98 24.26 21.09
CA ALA A 779 41.05 25.12 21.58
C ALA A 779 40.93 26.57 21.05
N GLU A 780 40.66 26.74 19.76
CA GLU A 780 40.61 28.05 19.10
C GLU A 780 39.35 28.86 19.48
N ILE A 781 38.19 28.22 19.71
CA ILE A 781 36.97 28.94 20.11
C ILE A 781 37.11 29.54 21.52
N ASN A 782 37.88 28.86 22.38
CA ASN A 782 38.29 29.32 23.71
C ASN A 782 37.15 29.92 24.57
N ASP A 783 35.95 29.34 24.46
CA ASP A 783 34.75 29.80 25.16
C ASP A 783 34.21 28.72 26.09
N LYS A 784 34.05 29.06 27.38
CA LYS A 784 33.51 28.16 28.42
C LYS A 784 32.05 27.74 28.17
N ARG A 785 31.35 28.37 27.22
CA ARG A 785 30.01 27.98 26.78
C ARG A 785 30.03 26.79 25.81
N SER A 786 31.16 26.52 25.14
CA SER A 786 31.31 25.47 24.13
C SER A 786 31.55 24.07 24.74
N ILE A 787 30.86 23.07 24.19
CA ILE A 787 31.14 21.65 24.43
C ILE A 787 32.56 21.31 23.93
N CYS A 788 32.90 21.70 22.70
CA CYS A 788 34.19 21.41 22.08
C CYS A 788 35.37 21.97 22.90
N TYR A 789 35.23 23.19 23.45
CA TYR A 789 36.24 23.77 24.33
C TYR A 789 36.50 22.91 25.58
N TRP A 790 35.44 22.49 26.27
CA TRP A 790 35.59 21.64 27.46
C TRP A 790 36.09 20.24 27.11
N ALA A 791 35.70 19.71 25.95
CA ALA A 791 36.16 18.43 25.46
C ALA A 791 37.69 18.46 25.24
N HIS A 792 38.20 19.48 24.56
CA HIS A 792 39.64 19.72 24.41
C HIS A 792 40.33 19.81 25.77
N ARG A 793 39.83 20.69 26.65
CA ARG A 793 40.43 20.95 27.97
C ARG A 793 40.51 19.72 28.85
N ASN A 794 39.49 18.86 28.82
CA ASN A 794 39.41 17.63 29.62
C ASN A 794 39.92 16.39 28.88
N ARG A 795 40.50 16.53 27.68
CA ARG A 795 40.98 15.41 26.83
C ARG A 795 39.88 14.36 26.58
N ILE A 796 38.68 14.82 26.25
CA ILE A 796 37.54 14.01 25.85
C ILE A 796 37.47 14.07 24.31
N PRO A 797 37.84 13.01 23.58
CA PRO A 797 37.80 13.04 22.13
C PRO A 797 36.37 13.07 21.62
N ILE A 798 36.13 13.89 20.59
CA ILE A 798 34.88 13.95 19.85
C ILE A 798 35.10 13.32 18.48
N PHE A 799 34.49 12.16 18.22
CA PHE A 799 34.56 11.51 16.91
C PHE A 799 33.36 11.93 16.04
N SER A 800 33.63 12.26 14.79
CA SER A 800 32.60 12.55 13.79
C SER A 800 33.02 12.01 12.42
N PRO A 801 32.70 10.75 12.08
CA PRO A 801 33.19 10.13 10.84
C PRO A 801 32.76 10.87 9.57
N ALA A 802 31.59 11.52 9.60
CA ALA A 802 31.04 12.31 8.52
C ALA A 802 31.10 13.81 8.86
N LEU A 803 32.27 14.31 9.26
CA LEU A 803 32.46 15.72 9.66
C LEU A 803 32.23 16.72 8.51
N THR A 804 32.25 16.25 7.26
CA THR A 804 32.01 17.06 6.06
C THR A 804 30.52 17.28 5.74
N ASP A 805 29.59 16.71 6.52
CA ASP A 805 28.14 16.74 6.26
C ASP A 805 27.46 17.91 7.01
N GLY A 806 27.83 19.15 6.68
CA GLY A 806 27.34 20.36 7.33
C GLY A 806 28.10 21.62 6.89
N SER A 807 27.85 22.74 7.57
CA SER A 807 28.53 24.03 7.30
C SER A 807 30.05 23.93 7.40
N LEU A 808 30.59 23.12 8.31
CA LEU A 808 32.03 22.87 8.36
C LEU A 808 32.56 22.24 7.06
N GLY A 809 31.76 21.38 6.44
CA GLY A 809 32.03 20.79 5.12
C GLY A 809 32.04 21.83 4.02
N ASP A 810 31.10 22.78 4.03
CA ASP A 810 31.05 23.90 3.09
C ASP A 810 32.32 24.75 3.19
N MET A 811 32.76 25.06 4.42
CA MET A 811 33.98 25.84 4.65
C MET A 811 35.24 25.08 4.21
N LEU A 812 35.32 23.77 4.48
CA LEU A 812 36.41 22.93 3.95
C LEU A 812 36.41 22.89 2.42
N TYR A 813 35.25 22.88 1.79
CA TYR A 813 35.10 22.94 0.33
C TYR A 813 35.61 24.27 -0.23
N PHE A 814 35.10 25.41 0.28
CA PHE A 814 35.52 26.74 -0.16
C PHE A 814 37.02 26.98 0.07
N HIS A 815 37.54 26.54 1.24
CA HIS A 815 38.96 26.58 1.56
C HIS A 815 39.80 25.78 0.57
N SER A 816 39.38 24.56 0.25
CA SER A 816 40.13 23.68 -0.67
C SER A 816 40.28 24.26 -2.07
N CYS A 817 39.29 25.03 -2.54
CA CYS A 817 39.33 25.70 -3.84
C CYS A 817 40.34 26.85 -3.88
N ARG A 818 40.73 27.41 -2.72
CA ARG A 818 41.64 28.55 -2.60
C ARG A 818 43.11 28.12 -2.44
N SER A 819 43.39 27.10 -1.63
CA SER A 819 44.76 26.83 -1.14
C SER A 819 45.25 25.39 -1.32
N GLY A 820 44.39 24.47 -1.78
CA GLY A 820 44.73 23.06 -2.05
C GLY A 820 44.13 22.05 -1.05
N GLY A 821 43.64 22.53 0.09
CA GLY A 821 42.73 21.82 0.99
C GLY A 821 43.39 20.90 2.03
N ILE A 822 42.59 20.54 3.03
CA ILE A 822 42.94 19.65 4.14
C ILE A 822 42.39 18.25 3.87
N LYS A 823 43.14 17.21 4.26
CA LYS A 823 42.67 15.82 4.20
C LYS A 823 42.30 15.36 5.61
N LEU A 824 41.08 14.87 5.75
CA LEU A 824 40.59 14.28 6.99
C LEU A 824 40.56 12.75 6.87
N ASP A 825 41.47 12.06 7.55
CA ASP A 825 41.49 10.61 7.62
C ASP A 825 40.53 10.10 8.70
N ILE A 826 39.58 9.26 8.28
CA ILE A 826 38.60 8.61 9.16
C ILE A 826 39.09 7.27 9.71
N VAL A 827 40.11 6.66 9.09
CA VAL A 827 40.60 5.32 9.48
C VAL A 827 41.38 5.39 10.77
N GLU A 828 42.23 6.42 10.93
CA GLU A 828 42.92 6.66 12.19
C GLU A 828 41.93 6.89 13.35
N ASP A 829 40.87 7.67 13.13
CA ASP A 829 39.81 7.92 14.13
C ASP A 829 39.04 6.64 14.49
N LEU A 830 38.73 5.79 13.50
CA LEU A 830 38.12 4.49 13.75
C LEU A 830 39.01 3.60 14.64
N ARG A 831 40.33 3.64 14.43
CA ARG A 831 41.28 2.92 15.28
C ARG A 831 41.28 3.46 16.70
N HIS A 832 41.24 4.79 16.87
CA HIS A 832 41.21 5.43 18.18
C HIS A 832 39.98 5.04 18.99
N ILE A 833 38.77 5.17 18.43
CA ILE A 833 37.53 4.84 19.15
C ILE A 833 37.42 3.34 19.46
N ASN A 834 37.76 2.46 18.51
CA ASN A 834 37.73 1.01 18.73
C ASN A 834 38.75 0.59 19.79
N THR A 835 39.98 1.13 19.74
CA THR A 835 41.02 0.82 20.73
C THR A 835 40.62 1.32 22.13
N MET A 836 39.96 2.49 22.21
CA MET A 836 39.43 3.01 23.47
C MET A 836 38.42 2.03 24.08
N ALA A 837 37.48 1.50 23.29
CA ALA A 837 36.54 0.48 23.77
C ALA A 837 37.25 -0.82 24.19
N VAL A 838 38.13 -1.37 23.36
CA VAL A 838 38.88 -2.61 23.63
C VAL A 838 39.69 -2.52 24.93
N ARG A 839 40.33 -1.38 25.20
CA ARG A 839 41.17 -1.19 26.41
C ARG A 839 40.39 -0.76 27.66
N SER A 840 39.10 -0.52 27.54
CA SER A 840 38.24 -0.11 28.67
C SER A 840 37.92 -1.28 29.59
N ASN A 841 38.00 -1.04 30.90
CA ASN A 841 37.68 -2.05 31.92
C ASN A 841 36.18 -2.41 31.87
N ARG A 842 35.31 -1.40 32.02
CA ARG A 842 33.87 -1.47 31.68
C ARG A 842 33.50 -0.36 30.72
N THR A 843 32.40 -0.50 30.00
CA THR A 843 31.86 0.59 29.16
C THR A 843 30.37 0.83 29.41
N GLY A 844 30.01 2.11 29.50
CA GLY A 844 28.64 2.57 29.52
C GLY A 844 28.34 3.38 28.26
N VAL A 845 27.16 3.18 27.67
CA VAL A 845 26.73 3.97 26.50
C VAL A 845 25.44 4.73 26.80
N ILE A 846 25.45 6.03 26.49
CA ILE A 846 24.29 6.93 26.60
C ILE A 846 24.07 7.55 25.23
N LEU A 847 23.01 7.13 24.54
CA LEU A 847 22.75 7.51 23.15
C LEU A 847 21.47 8.33 23.05
N LEU A 848 21.60 9.60 22.67
CA LEU A 848 20.51 10.56 22.49
C LEU A 848 20.24 10.74 20.98
N GLY A 849 19.24 10.05 20.47
CA GLY A 849 18.95 9.96 19.03
C GLY A 849 19.45 8.68 18.37
N GLY A 850 19.63 8.71 17.05
CA GLY A 850 19.99 7.57 16.21
C GLY A 850 21.12 7.88 15.21
N GLY A 851 21.12 7.20 14.07
CA GLY A 851 22.04 7.46 12.96
C GLY A 851 23.49 7.02 13.22
N VAL A 852 24.44 7.71 12.57
CA VAL A 852 25.87 7.36 12.59
C VAL A 852 26.41 7.33 14.02
N MET A 853 26.06 8.30 14.87
CA MET A 853 26.49 8.35 16.26
C MET A 853 26.14 7.05 17.01
N LYS A 854 24.88 6.60 16.91
CA LYS A 854 24.42 5.39 17.61
C LYS A 854 25.17 4.17 17.11
N HIS A 855 25.23 4.00 15.79
CA HIS A 855 25.88 2.85 15.20
C HIS A 855 27.38 2.82 15.50
N HIS A 856 28.07 3.95 15.43
CA HIS A 856 29.51 4.04 15.60
C HIS A 856 29.95 3.70 17.03
N ILE A 857 29.24 4.20 18.05
CA ILE A 857 29.51 3.84 19.46
C ILE A 857 29.25 2.35 19.72
N ASN A 858 28.11 1.83 19.24
CA ASN A 858 27.78 0.41 19.40
C ASN A 858 28.81 -0.48 18.69
N ASN A 859 29.26 -0.10 17.50
CA ASN A 859 30.24 -0.85 16.74
C ASN A 859 31.64 -0.82 17.37
N ALA A 860 32.02 0.26 18.04
CA ALA A 860 33.23 0.26 18.86
C ALA A 860 33.13 -0.71 20.04
N ASN A 861 31.96 -0.78 20.69
CA ASN A 861 31.71 -1.69 21.80
C ASN A 861 31.57 -3.16 21.38
N LEU A 862 31.21 -3.44 20.12
CA LEU A 862 31.31 -4.79 19.56
C LEU A 862 32.73 -5.38 19.70
N MET A 863 33.76 -4.55 19.53
CA MET A 863 35.17 -4.99 19.58
C MET A 863 35.59 -5.53 20.95
N ARG A 864 34.79 -5.28 22.00
CA ARG A 864 34.99 -5.81 23.36
C ARG A 864 33.88 -6.77 23.81
N ASN A 865 33.11 -7.32 22.85
CA ASN A 865 31.94 -8.16 23.08
C ASN A 865 30.80 -7.45 23.84
N GLY A 866 30.63 -6.16 23.58
CA GLY A 866 29.46 -5.39 23.98
C GLY A 866 29.68 -4.46 25.17
N SER A 867 28.77 -3.50 25.35
CA SER A 867 28.73 -2.59 26.50
C SER A 867 28.16 -3.26 27.75
N ASP A 868 28.65 -2.84 28.92
CA ASP A 868 28.20 -3.33 30.24
C ASP A 868 26.92 -2.62 30.71
N TYR A 869 26.76 -1.35 30.33
CA TYR A 869 25.58 -0.53 30.65
C TYR A 869 25.11 0.20 29.39
N THR A 870 23.79 0.29 29.19
CA THR A 870 23.24 0.92 27.97
C THR A 870 21.94 1.67 28.24
N VAL A 871 21.90 2.95 27.85
CA VAL A 871 20.70 3.79 27.86
C VAL A 871 20.52 4.48 26.51
N TYR A 872 19.37 4.24 25.87
CA TYR A 872 18.96 4.91 24.64
C TYR A 872 17.81 5.87 24.93
N VAL A 873 17.86 7.07 24.36
CA VAL A 873 16.77 8.05 24.36
C VAL A 873 16.57 8.51 22.93
N ASN A 874 15.54 7.98 22.26
CA ASN A 874 15.24 8.36 20.88
C ASN A 874 13.77 8.14 20.52
N THR A 875 13.35 8.69 19.39
CA THR A 875 11.99 8.59 18.87
C THR A 875 11.84 7.53 17.77
N GLY A 876 12.92 6.82 17.44
CA GLY A 876 12.95 5.84 16.35
C GLY A 876 12.12 4.59 16.68
N GLN A 877 11.43 4.07 15.67
CA GLN A 877 10.50 2.95 15.77
C GLN A 877 11.03 1.72 15.01
N GLU A 878 10.79 0.53 15.52
CA GLU A 878 11.36 -0.73 14.98
C GLU A 878 10.78 -1.15 13.62
N PHE A 879 9.55 -0.72 13.27
CA PHE A 879 8.79 -1.31 12.18
C PHE A 879 9.39 -1.08 10.77
N ASP A 880 10.28 -0.10 10.62
CA ASP A 880 10.92 0.25 9.36
C ASP A 880 12.26 -0.47 9.14
N GLY A 881 12.73 -1.23 10.13
CA GLY A 881 14.01 -1.95 10.07
C GLY A 881 15.24 -1.04 10.14
N SER A 882 15.10 0.20 10.63
CA SER A 882 16.22 1.13 10.79
C SER A 882 17.05 0.83 12.03
N ASP A 883 18.39 0.95 11.94
CA ASP A 883 19.25 0.89 13.14
C ASP A 883 18.86 1.98 14.14
N SER A 884 18.46 3.16 13.68
CA SER A 884 17.96 4.25 14.53
C SER A 884 16.77 3.83 15.39
N GLY A 885 15.84 3.05 14.83
CA GLY A 885 14.62 2.60 15.49
C GLY A 885 14.75 1.29 16.26
N ALA A 886 15.81 0.52 16.04
CA ALA A 886 16.04 -0.78 16.67
C ALA A 886 15.94 -0.74 18.21
N HIS A 887 15.39 -1.80 18.79
CA HIS A 887 15.39 -2.05 20.23
C HIS A 887 16.81 -2.44 20.71
N PRO A 888 17.23 -2.15 21.95
CA PRO A 888 18.53 -2.61 22.46
C PRO A 888 18.75 -4.13 22.33
N ASP A 889 17.68 -4.94 22.38
CA ASP A 889 17.78 -6.40 22.21
C ASP A 889 18.32 -6.82 20.84
N GLU A 890 18.09 -6.02 19.80
CA GLU A 890 18.73 -6.25 18.50
C GLU A 890 20.24 -6.06 18.61
N ALA A 891 20.71 -5.02 19.30
CA ALA A 891 22.14 -4.81 19.51
C ALA A 891 22.79 -5.92 20.37
N ILE A 892 22.02 -6.59 21.25
CA ILE A 892 22.46 -7.79 21.97
C ILE A 892 22.73 -8.93 20.98
N SER A 893 21.88 -9.14 19.96
CA SER A 893 22.09 -10.24 18.99
C SER A 893 23.38 -10.09 18.18
N TRP A 894 23.85 -8.86 17.98
CA TRP A 894 25.13 -8.58 17.32
C TRP A 894 26.34 -8.69 18.25
N GLY A 895 26.16 -8.75 19.57
CA GLY A 895 27.23 -8.60 20.55
C GLY A 895 27.71 -7.16 20.73
N LYS A 896 26.93 -6.16 20.28
CA LYS A 896 27.18 -4.73 20.52
C LYS A 896 26.83 -4.32 21.96
N ILE A 897 25.92 -5.06 22.59
CA ILE A 897 25.56 -4.99 24.01
C ILE A 897 25.72 -6.38 24.61
N LYS A 898 26.19 -6.49 25.85
CA LYS A 898 26.31 -7.76 26.56
C LYS A 898 24.94 -8.36 26.92
N SER A 899 24.84 -9.69 26.92
CA SER A 899 23.61 -10.42 27.28
C SER A 899 23.09 -10.12 28.70
N GLU A 900 24.00 -9.87 29.63
CA GLU A 900 23.72 -9.56 31.03
C GLU A 900 23.38 -8.07 31.27
N CYS A 901 23.55 -7.22 30.25
CA CYS A 901 23.25 -5.80 30.35
C CYS A 901 21.75 -5.57 30.44
N LYS A 902 21.30 -4.86 31.48
CA LYS A 902 19.92 -4.36 31.59
C LYS A 902 19.77 -3.08 30.76
N ALA A 903 19.82 -3.21 29.44
CA ALA A 903 19.71 -2.09 28.53
C ALA A 903 18.31 -1.45 28.57
N VAL A 904 18.25 -0.12 28.54
CA VAL A 904 17.00 0.64 28.64
C VAL A 904 16.84 1.56 27.45
N LYS A 905 15.63 1.59 26.85
CA LYS A 905 15.25 2.55 25.80
C LYS A 905 14.04 3.39 26.23
N ILE A 906 14.22 4.70 26.23
CA ILE A 906 13.14 5.67 26.44
C ILE A 906 12.69 6.18 25.06
N TYR A 907 11.44 5.91 24.72
CA TYR A 907 10.78 6.41 23.50
C TYR A 907 10.23 7.81 23.76
N ALA A 908 11.10 8.82 23.68
CA ALA A 908 10.76 10.22 23.92
C ALA A 908 11.69 11.18 23.16
N ASP A 909 11.26 12.42 23.01
CA ASP A 909 12.14 13.52 22.63
C ASP A 909 13.16 13.78 23.77
N ALA A 910 14.44 13.79 23.44
CA ALA A 910 15.50 13.97 24.43
C ALA A 910 15.46 15.34 25.12
N THR A 911 14.90 16.37 24.48
CA THR A 911 14.75 17.71 25.07
C THR A 911 13.84 17.71 26.30
N LEU A 912 12.88 16.78 26.37
CA LEU A 912 11.98 16.63 27.53
C LEU A 912 12.64 15.84 28.67
N VAL A 913 13.34 14.76 28.34
CA VAL A 913 13.75 13.77 29.34
C VAL A 913 15.22 13.85 29.75
N PHE A 914 16.12 14.31 28.86
CA PHE A 914 17.55 14.34 29.16
C PHE A 914 17.90 15.36 30.27
N PRO A 915 17.33 16.58 30.33
CA PRO A 915 17.55 17.47 31.46
C PRO A 915 17.13 16.85 32.80
N LEU A 916 16.03 16.09 32.82
CA LEU A 916 15.56 15.37 34.00
C LEU A 916 16.49 14.21 34.38
N LEU A 917 16.99 13.46 33.39
CA LEU A 917 18.03 12.45 33.61
C LEU A 917 19.27 13.07 34.25
N VAL A 918 19.77 14.18 33.70
CA VAL A 918 20.94 14.88 34.24
C VAL A 918 20.70 15.34 35.68
N ALA A 919 19.51 15.87 35.99
CA ALA A 919 19.14 16.28 37.35
C ALA A 919 19.20 15.12 38.35
N LYS A 920 18.65 13.95 38.01
CA LYS A 920 18.61 12.76 38.89
C LYS A 920 19.90 11.93 38.90
N THR A 921 20.86 12.22 38.02
CA THR A 921 22.09 11.43 37.86
C THR A 921 23.36 12.28 38.00
N PHE A 922 23.87 12.84 36.90
CA PHE A 922 25.13 13.57 36.81
C PHE A 922 25.20 14.79 37.74
N ALA A 923 24.15 15.61 37.79
CA ALA A 923 24.11 16.79 38.66
C ALA A 923 24.16 16.38 40.14
N ARG A 924 23.37 15.36 40.50
CA ARG A 924 23.36 14.79 41.85
C ARG A 924 24.69 14.16 42.24
N HIS A 925 25.41 13.53 41.30
CA HIS A 925 26.75 12.98 41.52
C HIS A 925 27.76 14.08 41.87
N ILE A 926 27.77 15.18 41.11
CA ILE A 926 28.63 16.34 41.41
C ILE A 926 28.28 16.98 42.74
N GLN A 927 26.99 17.19 43.02
CA GLN A 927 26.55 17.73 44.31
C GLN A 927 27.03 16.86 45.48
N LYS A 928 26.92 15.53 45.36
CA LYS A 928 27.44 14.59 46.38
C LYS A 928 28.96 14.65 46.51
N LYS A 929 29.71 14.84 45.41
CA LYS A 929 31.16 15.03 45.47
C LYS A 929 31.54 16.33 46.17
N GLN A 930 30.85 17.43 45.86
CA GLN A 930 31.07 18.73 46.49
C GLN A 930 30.72 18.74 47.98
N LEU A 931 29.73 17.96 48.42
CA LEU A 931 29.40 17.80 49.85
C LEU A 931 30.38 16.92 50.62
N LYS A 932 31.19 16.11 49.93
CA LYS A 932 32.23 15.24 50.53
C LYS A 932 33.61 15.89 50.58
N LEU A 933 33.83 16.91 49.75
CA LEU A 933 35.00 17.80 49.76
C LEU A 933 34.78 18.91 50.78
#